data_AF-A0A9Q9UTY4-F1
#
_entry.id   AF-A0A9Q9UTY4-F1
#
_cell.length_a   1.000
_cell.length_b   1.000
_cell.length_c   1.000
_cell.angle_alpha   90.00
_cell.angle_beta   90.00
_cell.angle_gamma   90.00
#
_symmetry.space_group_name_H-M   'P 1'
#
loop_
_entity.id
_entity.type
_entity.pdbx_description
1 polymer ?
#
loop_
_entity_poly.entity_id
_entity_poly.type
_entity_poly.pdbx_seq_one_letter_code
_entity_poly.pdbx_strand_id
1 'polypeptide(L)'
;MSMKQIRAALLGMCMAMLAPASHAQVQYSTDWLANTYGTLVSHVGNGARSMWVAPEGVIYTASRWDENAGGVALYQNGQPLGTIGIHDEFQGGAITGNSTSLFVALGYNRTFGSGSVGRYNRSTNQRDLRIPVSTWTGIQYADVITGLATAGNLLYVSDFYGNRVRVYTTDGVWQRDIGVSGPGALALDAAGNLWVARKSAGVVAQFSATGTAMNTLQMAAGARPGSLYFDASTGQLMVGDQGPDMNIKVYGGLPGLPAQVGTFGVQGGYLDTTTGIKGQVGDKRFTRVAALGKDSGGNLYVLNNAWGGGWDLGRNGSTDLHSYSPTGALQWKLQALNFEGIAAPDPVTDGTLFYSGNNVYTGTAGGTFVANTVDPFTYPKDPRLDMNDYQRGQHFGQLVNVGGNRILVASGQNPGNFNFYYFNNASGYIAIPAGSLPGKPFNTTLQVTAGFDIDGNGDVWAGLNGSNVITRYPMTGFDATGKPSWGKPATTPVPGSVAPVARILYQADSDTMILAQGLAGNWDWTAMNGHIEVYHGWKNGNTSAPNPVINLTSANPKSIAAAGHYLFVGYVHTVPNIDIFDLNTGALVTTLTNSNTSAMDVGNDVDSMYGVRAYLRSTGEYVITKDNYNGSSIVVYRWHP
;
A
#
# COMPACT_ATOMS: atom_id res chain seq x y z
N MET A 1 -5.01 -13.90 74.35
CA MET A 1 -4.58 -14.39 73.02
C MET A 1 -3.34 -15.24 73.20
N SER A 2 -3.37 -16.49 72.74
CA SER A 2 -2.27 -17.43 72.96
C SER A 2 -1.13 -17.20 71.97
N MET A 3 0.10 -17.53 72.36
CA MET A 3 1.33 -17.36 71.57
C MET A 3 1.27 -18.03 70.17
N LYS A 4 0.32 -18.96 69.96
CA LYS A 4 0.03 -19.59 68.66
C LYS A 4 -0.74 -18.67 67.69
N GLN A 5 -1.59 -17.77 68.17
CA GLN A 5 -2.33 -16.82 67.34
C GLN A 5 -1.45 -15.69 66.80
N ILE A 6 -0.43 -15.29 67.58
CA ILE A 6 0.54 -14.26 67.17
C ILE A 6 1.48 -14.80 66.07
N ARG A 7 1.90 -16.07 66.17
CA ARG A 7 2.74 -16.71 65.14
C ARG A 7 1.99 -16.97 63.83
N ALA A 8 0.69 -17.30 63.88
CA ALA A 8 -0.14 -17.43 62.68
C ALA A 8 -0.38 -16.09 61.98
N ALA A 9 -0.57 -15.01 62.74
CA ALA A 9 -0.72 -13.65 62.20
C ALA A 9 0.58 -13.12 61.56
N LEU A 10 1.74 -13.41 62.17
CA LEU A 10 3.05 -13.04 61.62
C LEU A 10 3.44 -13.86 60.38
N LEU A 11 3.10 -15.16 60.32
CA LEU A 11 3.33 -15.98 59.13
C LEU A 11 2.42 -15.56 57.95
N GLY A 12 1.17 -15.15 58.23
CA GLY A 12 0.27 -14.58 57.24
C GLY A 12 0.74 -13.22 56.70
N MET A 13 1.33 -12.38 57.55
CA MET A 13 1.93 -11.10 57.13
C MET A 13 3.24 -11.28 56.34
N CYS A 14 4.07 -12.30 56.64
CA CYS A 14 5.27 -12.59 55.85
C CYS A 14 4.93 -13.25 54.48
N MET A 15 3.84 -14.01 54.36
CA MET A 15 3.39 -14.56 53.07
C MET A 15 2.68 -13.52 52.19
N ALA A 16 2.08 -12.48 52.78
CA ALA A 16 1.52 -11.35 52.03
C ALA A 16 2.60 -10.40 51.46
N MET A 17 3.82 -10.44 51.99
CA MET A 17 4.99 -9.69 51.47
C MET A 17 5.84 -10.47 50.47
N LEU A 18 5.45 -11.72 50.16
CA LEU A 18 6.09 -12.58 49.16
C LEU A 18 5.15 -12.96 48.00
N ALA A 19 3.98 -12.31 47.89
CA ALA A 19 3.26 -12.31 46.63
C ALA A 19 4.16 -11.63 45.60
N PRO A 20 4.43 -12.24 44.41
CA PRO A 20 5.04 -11.47 43.33
C PRO A 20 4.17 -10.23 43.16
N ALA A 21 4.80 -9.06 43.04
CA ALA A 21 4.09 -7.89 42.57
C ALA A 21 3.28 -8.36 41.36
N SER A 22 1.96 -8.41 41.50
CA SER A 22 1.08 -8.67 40.38
C SER A 22 1.50 -7.62 39.36
N HIS A 23 2.17 -8.04 38.28
CA HIS A 23 2.47 -7.16 37.17
C HIS A 23 1.17 -6.42 36.89
N ALA A 24 1.16 -5.10 37.15
CA ALA A 24 0.05 -4.27 36.75
C ALA A 24 -0.16 -4.63 35.28
N GLN A 25 -1.32 -5.22 34.98
CA GLN A 25 -1.59 -5.82 33.70
C GLN A 25 -1.37 -4.73 32.67
N VAL A 26 -0.26 -4.81 31.94
CA VAL A 26 0.20 -3.72 31.09
C VAL A 26 -0.93 -3.39 30.13
N GLN A 27 -1.51 -2.20 30.27
CA GLN A 27 -2.69 -1.82 29.51
C GLN A 27 -2.24 -1.36 28.12
N TYR A 28 -2.53 -2.19 27.13
CA TYR A 28 -2.42 -1.80 25.74
C TYR A 28 -3.63 -2.32 24.95
N SER A 29 -3.92 -1.66 23.83
CA SER A 29 -4.88 -2.14 22.82
C SER A 29 -4.16 -2.46 21.52
N THR A 30 -4.79 -3.33 20.73
CA THR A 30 -4.35 -3.69 19.38
C THR A 30 -5.50 -3.43 18.42
N ASP A 31 -5.25 -2.57 17.44
CA ASP A 31 -6.18 -2.19 16.38
C ASP A 31 -5.45 -2.20 15.02
N TRP A 32 -6.14 -1.82 13.93
CA TRP A 32 -5.56 -1.85 12.59
C TRP A 32 -5.99 -0.66 11.73
N LEU A 33 -5.21 -0.32 10.72
CA LEU A 33 -5.56 0.66 9.69
C LEU A 33 -5.40 0.05 8.29
N ALA A 34 -5.87 0.79 7.29
CA ALA A 34 -5.64 0.55 5.85
C ALA A 34 -6.40 -0.63 5.20
N ASN A 35 -6.98 -1.56 5.96
CA ASN A 35 -7.93 -2.55 5.42
C ASN A 35 -9.31 -2.38 6.06
N THR A 36 -10.40 -2.46 5.27
CA THR A 36 -11.77 -2.37 5.80
C THR A 36 -12.02 -3.35 6.93
N TYR A 37 -11.44 -4.56 6.84
CA TYR A 37 -11.58 -5.60 7.85
C TYR A 37 -10.24 -6.00 8.44
N GLY A 38 -10.22 -6.31 9.73
CA GLY A 38 -8.99 -6.63 10.46
C GLY A 38 -8.59 -8.11 10.40
N THR A 39 -9.52 -9.03 10.16
CA THR A 39 -9.23 -10.48 10.17
C THR A 39 -8.88 -11.01 8.78
N LEU A 40 -8.01 -12.03 8.71
CA LEU A 40 -7.65 -12.68 7.43
C LEU A 40 -8.82 -13.34 6.72
N VAL A 41 -9.83 -13.85 7.44
CA VAL A 41 -10.99 -14.47 6.78
C VAL A 41 -11.81 -13.43 6.02
N SER A 42 -11.86 -12.20 6.55
CA SER A 42 -12.71 -11.14 6.01
C SER A 42 -11.96 -10.05 5.24
N HIS A 43 -10.62 -10.09 5.18
CA HIS A 43 -9.85 -8.98 4.63
C HIS A 43 -10.19 -8.70 3.16
N VAL A 44 -10.13 -7.43 2.80
CA VAL A 44 -10.21 -7.02 1.39
C VAL A 44 -8.89 -7.37 0.74
N GLY A 45 -8.94 -8.04 -0.40
CA GLY A 45 -7.76 -8.37 -1.20
C GLY A 45 -7.09 -7.13 -1.78
N ASN A 46 -5.77 -7.12 -1.73
CA ASN A 46 -4.89 -6.08 -2.23
C ASN A 46 -4.82 -6.05 -3.77
N GLY A 47 -4.48 -4.88 -4.31
CA GLY A 47 -4.07 -4.73 -5.70
C GLY A 47 -5.10 -5.16 -6.73
N ALA A 48 -6.40 -5.01 -6.48
CA ALA A 48 -7.42 -5.22 -7.51
C ALA A 48 -7.16 -4.25 -8.67
N ARG A 49 -6.93 -4.75 -9.90
CA ARG A 49 -6.65 -3.93 -11.09
C ARG A 49 -7.80 -3.90 -12.08
N SER A 50 -8.67 -4.89 -12.02
CA SER A 50 -9.89 -4.98 -12.82
C SER A 50 -11.04 -5.59 -12.00
N MET A 51 -12.27 -5.38 -12.47
CA MET A 51 -13.48 -5.83 -11.79
C MET A 51 -14.56 -6.22 -12.80
N TRP A 52 -15.32 -7.24 -12.47
CA TRP A 52 -16.58 -7.56 -13.12
C TRP A 52 -17.70 -7.67 -12.08
N VAL A 53 -18.86 -7.08 -12.39
CA VAL A 53 -20.05 -7.11 -11.54
C VAL A 53 -21.08 -8.02 -12.20
N ALA A 54 -21.48 -9.07 -11.50
CA ALA A 54 -22.52 -9.98 -11.95
C ALA A 54 -23.91 -9.33 -11.75
N PRO A 55 -24.92 -9.68 -12.56
CA PRO A 55 -26.27 -9.12 -12.44
C PRO A 55 -26.88 -9.24 -11.04
N GLU A 56 -26.58 -10.31 -10.32
CA GLU A 56 -27.03 -10.57 -8.94
C GLU A 56 -26.26 -9.77 -7.86
N GLY A 57 -25.33 -8.90 -8.24
CA GLY A 57 -24.60 -8.02 -7.33
C GLY A 57 -23.32 -8.62 -6.73
N VAL A 58 -22.89 -9.81 -7.18
CA VAL A 58 -21.56 -10.34 -6.82
C VAL A 58 -20.49 -9.62 -7.63
N ILE A 59 -19.45 -9.17 -6.95
CA ILE A 59 -18.34 -8.42 -7.50
C ILE A 59 -17.11 -9.32 -7.49
N TYR A 60 -16.45 -9.43 -8.64
CA TYR A 60 -15.21 -10.17 -8.80
C TYR A 60 -14.11 -9.20 -9.15
N THR A 61 -13.09 -9.09 -8.30
CA THR A 61 -11.90 -8.28 -8.56
C THR A 61 -10.72 -9.17 -8.87
N ALA A 62 -9.92 -8.83 -9.88
CA ALA A 62 -8.68 -9.54 -10.18
C ALA A 62 -7.46 -8.70 -9.77
N SER A 63 -6.54 -9.32 -9.06
CA SER A 63 -5.24 -8.78 -8.67
C SER A 63 -4.13 -9.66 -9.25
N ARG A 64 -2.89 -9.17 -9.20
CA ARG A 64 -1.73 -10.03 -9.45
C ARG A 64 -1.33 -10.79 -8.20
N TRP A 65 -1.34 -10.09 -7.06
CA TRP A 65 -0.85 -10.63 -5.81
C TRP A 65 -1.70 -10.15 -4.65
N ASP A 66 -2.11 -11.12 -3.85
CA ASP A 66 -2.46 -10.95 -2.45
C ASP A 66 -1.94 -12.18 -1.71
N GLU A 67 -1.46 -12.00 -0.47
CA GLU A 67 -0.84 -13.06 0.32
C GLU A 67 -1.84 -14.15 0.73
N ASN A 68 -3.10 -13.76 1.03
CA ASN A 68 -4.10 -14.64 1.64
C ASN A 68 -5.49 -14.58 1.00
N ALA A 69 -5.76 -13.63 0.10
CA ALA A 69 -7.01 -13.51 -0.66
C ALA A 69 -6.95 -14.14 -2.08
N GLY A 70 -5.86 -14.83 -2.44
CA GLY A 70 -5.67 -15.32 -3.81
C GLY A 70 -5.61 -14.19 -4.84
N GLY A 71 -5.78 -14.50 -6.13
CA GLY A 71 -5.70 -13.48 -7.19
C GLY A 71 -7.05 -13.03 -7.77
N VAL A 72 -8.16 -13.63 -7.35
CA VAL A 72 -9.52 -13.11 -7.59
C VAL A 72 -10.32 -13.12 -6.29
N ALA A 73 -10.71 -11.95 -5.82
CA ALA A 73 -11.53 -11.79 -4.61
C ALA A 73 -13.00 -11.51 -4.96
N LEU A 74 -13.91 -12.05 -4.15
CA LEU A 74 -15.36 -11.97 -4.33
C LEU A 74 -15.99 -11.15 -3.21
N TYR A 75 -16.88 -10.23 -3.58
CA TYR A 75 -17.64 -9.42 -2.63
C TYR A 75 -19.11 -9.33 -3.00
N GLN A 76 -19.97 -9.12 -2.02
CA GLN A 76 -21.37 -8.76 -2.22
C GLN A 76 -21.88 -7.99 -1.01
N ASN A 77 -22.65 -6.92 -1.23
CA ASN A 77 -23.22 -6.10 -0.15
C ASN A 77 -22.17 -5.60 0.87
N GLY A 78 -20.98 -5.24 0.38
CA GLY A 78 -19.87 -4.79 1.21
C GLY A 78 -19.22 -5.89 2.05
N GLN A 79 -19.52 -7.18 1.82
CA GLN A 79 -18.94 -8.30 2.56
C GLN A 79 -18.11 -9.20 1.64
N PRO A 80 -17.02 -9.80 2.13
CA PRO A 80 -16.26 -10.81 1.42
C PRO A 80 -17.07 -12.10 1.30
N LEU A 81 -17.00 -12.75 0.14
CA LEU A 81 -17.65 -14.04 -0.13
C LEU A 81 -16.67 -15.19 -0.32
N GLY A 82 -15.41 -14.89 -0.61
CA GLY A 82 -14.37 -15.88 -0.86
C GLY A 82 -13.43 -15.45 -1.98
N THR A 83 -12.64 -16.41 -2.45
CA THR A 83 -11.53 -16.16 -3.36
C THR A 83 -11.40 -17.28 -4.39
N ILE A 84 -10.74 -16.98 -5.50
CA ILE A 84 -10.42 -17.94 -6.58
C ILE A 84 -8.94 -17.85 -6.89
N GLY A 85 -8.32 -19.02 -7.03
CA GLY A 85 -6.93 -19.17 -7.40
C GLY A 85 -5.95 -18.77 -6.29
N ILE A 86 -4.67 -18.78 -6.65
CA ILE A 86 -3.55 -18.48 -5.73
C ILE A 86 -2.89 -17.15 -6.09
N HIS A 87 -1.92 -16.72 -5.27
CA HIS A 87 -1.06 -15.58 -5.60
C HIS A 87 -0.31 -15.79 -6.93
N ASP A 88 -0.15 -14.73 -7.73
CA ASP A 88 0.54 -14.70 -9.04
C ASP A 88 -0.04 -15.62 -10.13
N GLU A 89 -1.21 -16.23 -9.90
CA GLU A 89 -1.91 -16.99 -10.95
C GLU A 89 -2.46 -16.09 -12.06
N PHE A 90 -2.82 -14.86 -11.70
CA PHE A 90 -3.45 -13.89 -12.59
C PHE A 90 -2.53 -12.69 -12.80
N GLN A 91 -2.66 -12.01 -13.94
CA GLN A 91 -1.99 -10.72 -14.14
C GLN A 91 -2.78 -9.55 -13.51
N GLY A 92 -4.06 -9.77 -13.17
CA GLY A 92 -4.95 -8.79 -12.56
C GLY A 92 -5.60 -7.79 -13.54
N GLY A 93 -4.99 -7.53 -14.69
CA GLY A 93 -5.39 -6.44 -15.60
C GLY A 93 -6.73 -6.61 -16.35
N ALA A 94 -7.31 -7.81 -16.39
CA ALA A 94 -8.60 -8.00 -17.08
C ALA A 94 -9.41 -9.18 -16.51
N ILE A 95 -10.71 -8.94 -16.32
CA ILE A 95 -11.71 -9.92 -15.88
C ILE A 95 -13.07 -9.61 -16.53
N THR A 96 -13.85 -10.64 -16.82
CA THR A 96 -15.26 -10.56 -17.21
C THR A 96 -15.98 -11.85 -16.83
N GLY A 97 -17.28 -11.95 -17.07
CA GLY A 97 -18.04 -13.15 -16.76
C GLY A 97 -19.38 -13.23 -17.48
N ASN A 98 -20.09 -14.32 -17.24
CA ASN A 98 -21.47 -14.53 -17.67
C ASN A 98 -22.24 -15.30 -16.56
N SER A 99 -23.38 -15.90 -16.88
CA SER A 99 -24.20 -16.61 -15.89
C SER A 99 -23.52 -17.83 -15.25
N THR A 100 -22.57 -18.49 -15.94
CA THR A 100 -21.96 -19.75 -15.49
C THR A 100 -20.45 -19.67 -15.29
N SER A 101 -19.78 -18.73 -15.95
CA SER A 101 -18.32 -18.67 -16.04
C SER A 101 -17.77 -17.27 -15.78
N LEU A 102 -16.58 -17.24 -15.20
CA LEU A 102 -15.68 -16.10 -15.17
C LEU A 102 -14.55 -16.32 -16.17
N PHE A 103 -14.07 -15.25 -16.78
CA PHE A 103 -12.91 -15.25 -17.65
C PHE A 103 -11.90 -14.25 -17.11
N VAL A 104 -10.69 -14.72 -16.81
CA VAL A 104 -9.68 -13.90 -16.14
C VAL A 104 -8.36 -14.04 -16.89
N ALA A 105 -7.67 -12.91 -17.09
CA ALA A 105 -6.35 -12.92 -17.68
C ALA A 105 -5.32 -13.57 -16.74
N LEU A 106 -4.60 -14.57 -17.25
CA LEU A 106 -3.63 -15.33 -16.47
C LEU A 106 -2.26 -14.62 -16.44
N GLY A 107 -1.59 -14.72 -15.30
CA GLY A 107 -0.23 -14.25 -15.10
C GLY A 107 0.78 -15.06 -15.91
N TYR A 108 1.99 -14.52 -16.05
CA TYR A 108 3.09 -15.27 -16.63
C TYR A 108 3.42 -16.47 -15.73
N ASN A 109 3.62 -17.65 -16.32
CA ASN A 109 4.29 -18.74 -15.63
C ASN A 109 5.22 -19.52 -16.56
N ARG A 110 6.02 -20.42 -15.98
CA ARG A 110 7.01 -21.22 -16.70
C ARG A 110 6.42 -22.27 -17.65
N THR A 111 5.13 -22.61 -17.49
CA THR A 111 4.48 -23.67 -18.28
C THR A 111 3.95 -23.16 -19.62
N PHE A 112 3.30 -21.99 -19.64
CA PHE A 112 2.70 -21.45 -20.85
C PHE A 112 3.03 -19.97 -21.13
N GLY A 113 3.84 -19.34 -20.30
CA GLY A 113 4.16 -17.92 -20.42
C GLY A 113 2.97 -17.03 -20.07
N SER A 114 2.89 -15.85 -20.69
CA SER A 114 1.77 -14.90 -20.59
C SER A 114 0.82 -14.97 -21.81
N GLY A 115 -0.21 -14.13 -21.83
CA GLY A 115 -1.11 -14.01 -22.99
C GLY A 115 -2.20 -15.08 -23.08
N SER A 116 -2.61 -15.64 -21.95
CA SER A 116 -3.72 -16.61 -21.85
C SER A 116 -4.87 -16.09 -20.99
N VAL A 117 -6.07 -16.60 -21.25
CA VAL A 117 -7.27 -16.37 -20.43
C VAL A 117 -7.71 -17.71 -19.82
N GLY A 118 -7.99 -17.72 -18.53
CA GLY A 118 -8.58 -18.85 -17.83
C GLY A 118 -10.10 -18.69 -17.72
N ARG A 119 -10.85 -19.77 -17.96
CA ARG A 119 -12.28 -19.84 -17.65
C ARG A 119 -12.48 -20.58 -16.33
N TYR A 120 -13.25 -20.00 -15.43
CA TYR A 120 -13.57 -20.55 -14.12
C TYR A 120 -15.07 -20.74 -13.99
N ASN A 121 -15.50 -21.89 -13.49
CA ASN A 121 -16.91 -22.13 -13.19
C ASN A 121 -17.31 -21.34 -11.93
N ARG A 122 -18.36 -20.54 -12.02
CA ARG A 122 -18.80 -19.65 -10.93
C ARG A 122 -19.36 -20.37 -9.71
N SER A 123 -19.80 -21.63 -9.87
CA SER A 123 -20.35 -22.43 -8.78
C SER A 123 -19.28 -23.25 -8.03
N THR A 124 -18.21 -23.65 -8.71
CA THR A 124 -17.15 -24.50 -8.13
C THR A 124 -15.84 -23.76 -7.90
N ASN A 125 -15.70 -22.55 -8.46
CA ASN A 125 -14.46 -21.77 -8.49
C ASN A 125 -13.27 -22.47 -9.17
N GLN A 126 -13.51 -23.57 -9.89
CA GLN A 126 -12.46 -24.33 -10.56
C GLN A 126 -12.23 -23.81 -11.97
N ARG A 127 -10.95 -23.75 -12.38
CA ARG A 127 -10.58 -23.50 -13.77
C ARG A 127 -10.88 -24.73 -14.62
N ASP A 128 -11.71 -24.58 -15.65
CA ASP A 128 -12.09 -25.67 -16.55
C ASP A 128 -11.52 -25.53 -17.97
N LEU A 129 -11.04 -24.34 -18.35
CA LEU A 129 -10.47 -24.09 -19.67
C LEU A 129 -9.34 -23.04 -19.62
N ARG A 130 -8.32 -23.24 -20.46
CA ARG A 130 -7.29 -22.23 -20.78
C ARG A 130 -7.36 -21.90 -22.26
N ILE A 131 -7.51 -20.62 -22.58
CA ILE A 131 -7.54 -20.10 -23.95
C ILE A 131 -6.21 -19.38 -24.22
N PRO A 132 -5.33 -19.91 -25.08
CA PRO A 132 -4.13 -19.20 -25.50
C PRO A 132 -4.50 -18.11 -26.50
N VAL A 133 -4.27 -16.84 -26.15
CA VAL A 133 -4.74 -15.69 -26.95
C VAL A 133 -3.61 -15.02 -27.71
N SER A 134 -2.47 -14.78 -27.07
CA SER A 134 -1.35 -14.06 -27.69
C SER A 134 -0.18 -14.99 -28.00
N THR A 135 0.61 -14.63 -29.00
CA THR A 135 1.93 -15.23 -29.27
C THR A 135 3.03 -14.59 -28.42
N TRP A 136 2.74 -13.47 -27.74
CA TRP A 136 3.67 -12.75 -26.86
C TRP A 136 3.71 -13.38 -25.46
N THR A 137 4.24 -14.59 -25.37
CA THR A 137 4.22 -15.39 -24.13
C THR A 137 5.42 -15.14 -23.20
N GLY A 138 6.44 -14.40 -23.67
CA GLY A 138 7.67 -14.12 -22.91
C GLY A 138 7.59 -12.89 -21.99
N ILE A 139 6.42 -12.29 -21.83
CA ILE A 139 6.26 -11.02 -21.11
C ILE A 139 5.89 -11.31 -19.64
N GLN A 140 6.81 -11.03 -18.71
CA GLN A 140 6.66 -11.43 -17.29
C GLN A 140 5.99 -10.37 -16.42
N TYR A 141 6.31 -9.10 -16.66
CA TYR A 141 5.85 -7.95 -15.87
C TYR A 141 5.23 -6.89 -16.79
N ALA A 142 4.30 -7.33 -17.63
CA ALA A 142 3.42 -6.46 -18.41
C ALA A 142 2.06 -7.15 -18.63
N ASP A 143 1.00 -6.38 -18.85
CA ASP A 143 -0.29 -6.95 -19.24
C ASP A 143 -0.27 -7.26 -20.74
N VAL A 144 -0.34 -8.54 -21.08
CA VAL A 144 -0.52 -8.97 -22.48
C VAL A 144 -2.01 -8.91 -22.85
N ILE A 145 -2.87 -9.29 -21.90
CA ILE A 145 -4.32 -9.19 -22.04
C ILE A 145 -4.81 -7.98 -21.25
N THR A 146 -5.34 -6.97 -21.94
CA THR A 146 -5.62 -5.64 -21.34
C THR A 146 -7.11 -5.31 -21.25
N GLY A 147 -7.97 -6.25 -21.65
CA GLY A 147 -9.42 -6.10 -21.60
C GLY A 147 -10.13 -7.37 -22.00
N LEU A 148 -11.26 -7.63 -21.35
CA LEU A 148 -12.12 -8.77 -21.58
C LEU A 148 -13.58 -8.31 -21.57
N ALA A 149 -14.40 -8.87 -22.46
CA ALA A 149 -15.85 -8.69 -22.42
C ALA A 149 -16.55 -9.93 -22.98
N THR A 150 -17.75 -10.22 -22.47
CA THR A 150 -18.62 -11.29 -22.96
C THR A 150 -19.88 -10.70 -23.59
N ALA A 151 -20.40 -11.38 -24.61
CA ALA A 151 -21.72 -11.11 -25.18
C ALA A 151 -22.30 -12.37 -25.79
N GLY A 152 -23.45 -12.83 -25.27
CA GLY A 152 -24.03 -14.11 -25.66
C GLY A 152 -23.05 -15.27 -25.46
N ASN A 153 -22.74 -16.00 -26.54
CA ASN A 153 -21.79 -17.10 -26.51
C ASN A 153 -20.34 -16.68 -26.85
N LEU A 154 -20.05 -15.38 -26.99
CA LEU A 154 -18.74 -14.87 -27.39
C LEU A 154 -17.95 -14.27 -26.24
N LEU A 155 -16.62 -14.40 -26.35
CA LEU A 155 -15.60 -13.76 -25.53
C LEU A 155 -14.72 -12.88 -26.42
N TYR A 156 -14.57 -11.61 -26.07
CA TYR A 156 -13.71 -10.63 -26.72
C TYR A 156 -12.49 -10.40 -25.84
N VAL A 157 -11.30 -10.44 -26.44
CA VAL A 157 -10.03 -10.35 -25.71
C VAL A 157 -9.08 -9.35 -26.36
N SER A 158 -8.69 -8.31 -25.64
CA SER A 158 -7.66 -7.36 -26.07
C SER A 158 -6.28 -8.00 -25.99
N ASP A 159 -5.67 -8.29 -27.14
CA ASP A 159 -4.28 -8.73 -27.28
C ASP A 159 -3.41 -7.50 -27.54
N PHE A 160 -2.84 -6.93 -26.46
CA PHE A 160 -2.22 -5.61 -26.48
C PHE A 160 -1.05 -5.55 -27.48
N TYR A 161 -0.09 -6.45 -27.34
CA TYR A 161 1.09 -6.53 -28.22
C TYR A 161 0.75 -7.03 -29.62
N GLY A 162 -0.32 -7.80 -29.77
CA GLY A 162 -0.85 -8.22 -31.07
C GLY A 162 -1.58 -7.11 -31.83
N ASN A 163 -1.84 -5.94 -31.21
CA ASN A 163 -2.63 -4.84 -31.80
C ASN A 163 -3.96 -5.30 -32.40
N ARG A 164 -4.70 -6.09 -31.62
CA ARG A 164 -6.00 -6.64 -32.04
C ARG A 164 -6.88 -7.00 -30.86
N VAL A 165 -8.18 -7.08 -31.11
CA VAL A 165 -9.13 -7.79 -30.26
C VAL A 165 -9.41 -9.14 -30.91
N ARG A 166 -9.20 -10.23 -30.18
CA ARG A 166 -9.51 -11.59 -30.64
C ARG A 166 -10.86 -12.02 -30.11
N VAL A 167 -11.68 -12.64 -30.95
CA VAL A 167 -13.02 -13.11 -30.60
C VAL A 167 -13.03 -14.63 -30.59
N TYR A 168 -13.52 -15.20 -29.49
CA TYR A 168 -13.71 -16.64 -29.29
C TYR A 168 -15.16 -16.92 -28.95
N THR A 169 -15.60 -18.18 -29.09
CA THR A 169 -16.72 -18.64 -28.28
C THR A 169 -16.30 -18.70 -26.80
N THR A 170 -17.28 -18.72 -25.90
CA THR A 170 -17.07 -18.94 -24.46
C THR A 170 -16.49 -20.32 -24.14
N ASP A 171 -16.50 -21.25 -25.11
CA ASP A 171 -15.81 -22.55 -25.08
C ASP A 171 -14.39 -22.50 -25.68
N GLY A 172 -13.88 -21.31 -26.02
CA GLY A 172 -12.50 -21.10 -26.45
C GLY A 172 -12.25 -21.35 -27.95
N VAL A 173 -13.30 -21.48 -28.76
CA VAL A 173 -13.14 -21.66 -30.23
C VAL A 173 -12.96 -20.30 -30.89
N TRP A 174 -11.80 -20.06 -31.49
CA TRP A 174 -11.51 -18.82 -32.21
C TRP A 174 -12.53 -18.56 -33.34
N GLN A 175 -12.96 -17.31 -33.46
CA GLN A 175 -13.93 -16.87 -34.47
C GLN A 175 -13.30 -15.90 -35.48
N ARG A 176 -12.65 -14.84 -34.99
CA ARG A 176 -12.03 -13.79 -35.82
C ARG A 176 -11.13 -12.87 -34.99
N ASP A 177 -10.35 -12.06 -35.68
CA ASP A 177 -9.58 -10.95 -35.10
C ASP A 177 -10.13 -9.61 -35.63
N ILE A 178 -10.09 -8.57 -34.79
CA ILE A 178 -10.41 -7.18 -35.13
C ILE A 178 -9.14 -6.36 -34.92
N GLY A 179 -8.61 -5.76 -35.98
CA GLY A 179 -7.40 -4.95 -35.90
C GLY A 179 -7.62 -3.63 -35.16
N VAL A 180 -6.85 -3.38 -34.10
CA VAL A 180 -6.93 -2.14 -33.30
C VAL A 180 -5.63 -1.94 -32.53
N SER A 181 -5.01 -0.77 -32.66
CA SER A 181 -3.73 -0.52 -31.99
C SER A 181 -3.91 -0.16 -30.52
N GLY A 182 -3.07 -0.76 -29.66
CA GLY A 182 -3.09 -0.58 -28.21
C GLY A 182 -4.48 -0.78 -27.58
N PRO A 183 -5.16 -1.92 -27.82
CA PRO A 183 -6.48 -2.17 -27.26
C PRO A 183 -6.39 -2.30 -25.74
N GLY A 184 -7.35 -1.71 -25.03
CA GLY A 184 -7.48 -1.79 -23.57
C GLY A 184 -8.82 -2.39 -23.16
N ALA A 185 -9.50 -1.75 -22.20
CA ALA A 185 -10.81 -2.15 -21.74
C ALA A 185 -11.84 -2.24 -22.88
N LEU A 186 -12.79 -3.17 -22.73
CA LEU A 186 -13.78 -3.52 -23.74
C LEU A 186 -15.20 -3.39 -23.17
N ALA A 187 -16.15 -2.97 -24.00
CA ALA A 187 -17.58 -3.07 -23.72
C ALA A 187 -18.36 -3.36 -25.02
N LEU A 188 -19.52 -4.01 -24.90
CA LEU A 188 -20.41 -4.28 -26.02
C LEU A 188 -21.71 -3.49 -25.81
N ASP A 189 -22.15 -2.77 -26.83
CA ASP A 189 -23.46 -2.10 -26.79
C ASP A 189 -24.62 -3.07 -27.10
N ALA A 190 -25.86 -2.60 -26.95
CA ALA A 190 -27.06 -3.40 -27.17
C ALA A 190 -27.20 -3.91 -28.62
N ALA A 191 -26.52 -3.30 -29.60
CA ALA A 191 -26.50 -3.75 -30.99
C ALA A 191 -25.35 -4.74 -31.26
N GLY A 192 -24.55 -5.07 -30.24
CA GLY A 192 -23.39 -5.95 -30.35
C GLY A 192 -22.14 -5.28 -30.94
N ASN A 193 -22.10 -3.95 -31.00
CA ASN A 193 -20.90 -3.24 -31.42
C ASN A 193 -19.88 -3.21 -30.27
N LEU A 194 -18.61 -3.37 -30.63
CA LEU A 194 -17.47 -3.38 -29.73
C LEU A 194 -16.95 -1.96 -29.52
N TRP A 195 -16.83 -1.56 -28.26
CA TRP A 195 -16.15 -0.36 -27.82
C TRP A 195 -14.80 -0.74 -27.21
N VAL A 196 -13.73 -0.10 -27.69
CA VAL A 196 -12.36 -0.38 -27.28
C VAL A 196 -11.71 0.90 -26.76
N ALA A 197 -11.33 0.91 -25.48
CA ALA A 197 -10.56 1.99 -24.89
C ALA A 197 -9.11 1.91 -25.39
N ARG A 198 -8.62 2.97 -26.03
CA ARG A 198 -7.21 3.11 -26.44
C ARG A 198 -6.55 4.10 -25.49
N LYS A 199 -6.16 3.61 -24.31
CA LYS A 199 -5.72 4.40 -23.14
C LYS A 199 -4.69 5.47 -23.49
N SER A 200 -3.61 5.12 -24.19
CA SER A 200 -2.52 6.05 -24.55
C SER A 200 -2.90 7.05 -25.64
N ALA A 201 -3.93 6.76 -26.43
CA ALA A 201 -4.43 7.66 -27.47
C ALA A 201 -5.50 8.63 -26.96
N GLY A 202 -6.03 8.42 -25.74
CA GLY A 202 -7.11 9.25 -25.19
C GLY A 202 -8.43 9.12 -25.97
N VAL A 203 -8.69 7.94 -26.57
CA VAL A 203 -9.91 7.70 -27.37
C VAL A 203 -10.61 6.40 -27.02
N VAL A 204 -11.90 6.32 -27.35
CA VAL A 204 -12.66 5.07 -27.38
C VAL A 204 -13.11 4.79 -28.81
N ALA A 205 -12.66 3.70 -29.41
CA ALA A 205 -12.99 3.32 -30.78
C ALA A 205 -14.16 2.33 -30.83
N GLN A 206 -15.09 2.53 -31.75
CA GLN A 206 -16.24 1.64 -31.98
C GLN A 206 -16.00 0.77 -33.22
N PHE A 207 -16.39 -0.49 -33.13
CA PHE A 207 -16.41 -1.43 -34.24
C PHE A 207 -17.76 -2.14 -34.29
N SER A 208 -18.27 -2.40 -35.48
CA SER A 208 -19.51 -3.15 -35.67
C SER A 208 -19.41 -4.56 -35.09
N ALA A 209 -20.54 -5.24 -34.95
CA ALA A 209 -20.59 -6.67 -34.61
C ALA A 209 -19.82 -7.58 -35.60
N THR A 210 -19.36 -7.08 -36.76
CA THR A 210 -18.51 -7.81 -37.71
C THR A 210 -17.04 -7.36 -37.69
N GLY A 211 -16.69 -6.35 -36.89
CA GLY A 211 -15.33 -5.81 -36.78
C GLY A 211 -15.03 -4.63 -37.70
N THR A 212 -16.03 -4.04 -38.35
CA THR A 212 -15.84 -2.84 -39.20
C THR A 212 -15.71 -1.61 -38.32
N ALA A 213 -14.68 -0.79 -38.51
CA ALA A 213 -14.52 0.45 -37.75
C ALA A 213 -15.71 1.41 -37.97
N MET A 214 -16.17 2.06 -36.90
CA MET A 214 -17.30 2.98 -36.90
C MET A 214 -16.88 4.33 -36.29
N ASN A 215 -17.54 4.77 -35.22
CA ASN A 215 -17.24 6.02 -34.54
C ASN A 215 -15.94 5.95 -33.72
N THR A 216 -15.35 7.10 -33.43
CA THR A 216 -14.28 7.25 -32.43
C THR A 216 -14.62 8.41 -31.52
N LEU A 217 -14.66 8.15 -30.21
CA LEU A 217 -14.85 9.16 -29.18
C LEU A 217 -13.50 9.75 -28.80
N GLN A 218 -13.29 11.00 -29.15
CA GLN A 218 -12.14 11.77 -28.68
C GLN A 218 -12.44 12.29 -27.27
N MET A 219 -11.63 11.89 -26.28
CA MET A 219 -11.71 12.46 -24.94
C MET A 219 -10.85 13.72 -24.83
N ALA A 220 -11.00 14.43 -23.70
CA ALA A 220 -10.23 15.63 -23.38
C ALA A 220 -8.71 15.37 -23.43
N ALA A 221 -7.93 16.44 -23.61
CA ALA A 221 -6.48 16.35 -23.69
C ALA A 221 -5.90 15.71 -22.41
N GLY A 222 -5.04 14.71 -22.58
CA GLY A 222 -4.42 13.98 -21.47
C GLY A 222 -5.33 12.93 -20.80
N ALA A 223 -6.59 12.79 -21.22
CA ALA A 223 -7.46 11.72 -20.75
C ALA A 223 -6.87 10.33 -21.06
N ARG A 224 -7.12 9.39 -20.15
CA ARG A 224 -6.63 8.01 -20.24
C ARG A 224 -7.80 7.06 -19.96
N PRO A 225 -8.64 6.73 -20.96
CA PRO A 225 -9.76 5.81 -20.77
C PRO A 225 -9.23 4.46 -20.28
N GLY A 226 -9.48 4.14 -19.02
CA GLY A 226 -8.95 2.96 -18.34
C GLY A 226 -9.97 1.84 -18.17
N SER A 227 -11.26 2.19 -18.18
CA SER A 227 -12.36 1.23 -18.02
C SER A 227 -13.58 1.64 -18.84
N LEU A 228 -14.35 0.64 -19.27
CA LEU A 228 -15.60 0.82 -20.01
C LEU A 228 -16.69 -0.02 -19.36
N TYR A 229 -17.90 0.52 -19.30
CA TYR A 229 -19.11 -0.22 -18.96
C TYR A 229 -20.27 0.27 -19.82
N PHE A 230 -20.97 -0.64 -20.48
CA PHE A 230 -22.21 -0.32 -21.18
C PHE A 230 -23.40 -0.65 -20.29
N ASP A 231 -24.20 0.36 -19.98
CA ASP A 231 -25.43 0.23 -19.21
C ASP A 231 -26.60 -0.04 -20.16
N ALA A 232 -27.02 -1.30 -20.22
CA ALA A 232 -28.12 -1.72 -21.09
C ALA A 232 -29.48 -1.10 -20.69
N SER A 233 -29.65 -0.70 -19.43
CA SER A 233 -30.92 -0.11 -18.96
C SER A 233 -31.14 1.31 -19.47
N THR A 234 -30.05 2.05 -19.72
CA THR A 234 -30.07 3.44 -20.19
C THR A 234 -29.58 3.58 -21.64
N GLY A 235 -28.94 2.55 -22.20
CA GLY A 235 -28.29 2.61 -23.51
C GLY A 235 -27.04 3.50 -23.52
N GLN A 236 -26.38 3.67 -22.36
CA GLN A 236 -25.26 4.59 -22.18
C GLN A 236 -23.94 3.85 -22.01
N LEU A 237 -22.86 4.44 -22.53
CA LEU A 237 -21.49 3.99 -22.29
C LEU A 237 -20.83 4.87 -21.22
N MET A 238 -20.35 4.25 -20.15
CA MET A 238 -19.57 4.87 -19.09
C MET A 238 -18.07 4.62 -19.33
N VAL A 239 -17.27 5.68 -19.24
CA VAL A 239 -15.82 5.65 -19.49
C VAL A 239 -15.10 6.19 -18.26
N GLY A 240 -14.37 5.33 -17.56
CA GLY A 240 -13.54 5.74 -16.42
C GLY A 240 -12.22 6.33 -16.88
N ASP A 241 -11.91 7.53 -16.40
CA ASP A 241 -10.69 8.25 -16.75
C ASP A 241 -9.58 8.06 -15.70
N GLN A 242 -8.38 7.70 -16.14
CA GLN A 242 -7.16 7.68 -15.33
C GLN A 242 -6.21 8.85 -15.64
N GLY A 243 -6.62 9.76 -16.51
CA GLY A 243 -5.98 11.03 -16.78
C GLY A 243 -6.39 12.10 -15.76
N PRO A 244 -6.04 13.38 -15.99
CA PRO A 244 -6.19 14.46 -15.02
C PRO A 244 -7.61 14.67 -14.47
N ASP A 245 -8.64 14.36 -15.26
CA ASP A 245 -10.03 14.53 -14.83
C ASP A 245 -10.44 13.51 -13.75
N MET A 246 -9.88 12.30 -13.78
CA MET A 246 -10.09 11.21 -12.83
C MET A 246 -11.56 10.85 -12.53
N ASN A 247 -12.49 11.25 -13.38
CA ASN A 247 -13.92 10.98 -13.21
C ASN A 247 -14.46 10.07 -14.32
N ILE A 248 -15.76 9.86 -14.33
CA ILE A 248 -16.43 8.99 -15.29
C ILE A 248 -17.19 9.86 -16.29
N LYS A 249 -16.95 9.64 -17.58
CA LYS A 249 -17.72 10.27 -18.67
C LYS A 249 -18.87 9.36 -19.08
N VAL A 250 -20.04 9.94 -19.34
CA VAL A 250 -21.23 9.20 -19.77
C VAL A 250 -21.60 9.62 -21.18
N TYR A 251 -21.63 8.67 -22.11
CA TYR A 251 -21.98 8.88 -23.51
C TYR A 251 -23.33 8.23 -23.84
N GLY A 252 -24.19 8.97 -24.53
CA GLY A 252 -25.49 8.51 -25.04
C GLY A 252 -25.55 8.61 -26.56
N GLY A 253 -26.73 8.34 -27.15
CA GLY A 253 -26.93 8.36 -28.60
C GLY A 253 -26.42 7.12 -29.33
N LEU A 254 -26.23 6.01 -28.61
CA LEU A 254 -25.72 4.75 -29.15
C LEU A 254 -26.84 3.88 -29.76
N PRO A 255 -26.57 3.12 -30.85
CA PRO A 255 -25.30 3.01 -31.57
C PRO A 255 -25.08 4.11 -32.64
N GLY A 256 -25.93 5.14 -32.68
CA GLY A 256 -25.96 6.20 -33.70
C GLY A 256 -24.78 7.18 -33.63
N LEU A 257 -25.05 8.45 -33.35
CA LEU A 257 -24.01 9.48 -33.18
C LEU A 257 -23.76 9.69 -31.69
N PRO A 258 -22.66 9.15 -31.13
CA PRO A 258 -22.43 9.23 -29.70
C PRO A 258 -22.06 10.66 -29.28
N ALA A 259 -22.60 11.10 -28.16
CA ALA A 259 -22.25 12.37 -27.53
C ALA A 259 -22.13 12.21 -26.02
N GLN A 260 -21.26 13.00 -25.39
CA GLN A 260 -21.19 13.02 -23.92
C GLN A 260 -22.45 13.69 -23.38
N VAL A 261 -23.22 12.96 -22.57
CA VAL A 261 -24.50 13.40 -21.98
C VAL A 261 -24.40 13.67 -20.48
N GLY A 262 -23.25 13.34 -19.86
CA GLY A 262 -23.02 13.62 -18.44
C GLY A 262 -21.66 13.17 -17.94
N THR A 263 -21.45 13.36 -16.64
CA THR A 263 -20.30 12.87 -15.88
C THR A 263 -20.73 12.34 -14.52
N PHE A 264 -19.93 11.46 -13.93
CA PHE A 264 -20.04 11.04 -12.53
C PHE A 264 -18.67 11.14 -11.86
N GLY A 265 -18.61 11.79 -10.70
CA GLY A 265 -17.34 12.10 -10.04
C GLY A 265 -16.91 13.56 -10.23
N VAL A 266 -16.16 14.08 -9.25
CA VAL A 266 -15.56 15.41 -9.31
C VAL A 266 -14.50 15.42 -10.40
N GLN A 267 -14.59 16.37 -11.34
CA GLN A 267 -13.52 16.57 -12.31
C GLN A 267 -12.26 17.06 -11.62
N GLY A 268 -11.11 16.44 -11.89
CA GLY A 268 -9.88 16.65 -11.14
C GLY A 268 -9.79 15.76 -9.89
N GLY A 269 -10.82 14.94 -9.60
CA GLY A 269 -10.82 13.94 -8.55
C GLY A 269 -10.33 14.47 -7.20
N TYR A 270 -9.42 13.72 -6.58
CA TYR A 270 -8.76 14.08 -5.32
C TYR A 270 -7.81 15.30 -5.42
N LEU A 271 -7.46 15.76 -6.63
CA LEU A 271 -6.61 16.94 -6.86
C LEU A 271 -7.39 18.24 -7.03
N ASP A 272 -8.72 18.18 -7.18
CA ASP A 272 -9.56 19.38 -7.28
C ASP A 272 -9.53 20.18 -5.97
N THR A 273 -9.15 21.46 -6.05
CA THR A 273 -9.09 22.35 -4.88
C THR A 273 -10.39 23.09 -4.61
N THR A 274 -11.38 22.96 -5.49
CA THR A 274 -12.66 23.66 -5.35
C THR A 274 -13.60 22.95 -4.37
N THR A 275 -13.59 21.62 -4.39
CA THR A 275 -14.50 20.77 -3.59
C THR A 275 -13.81 20.07 -2.42
N GLY A 276 -12.53 20.36 -2.17
CA GLY A 276 -11.75 19.73 -1.10
C GLY A 276 -10.27 20.13 -1.10
N ILE A 277 -9.51 19.57 -0.16
CA ILE A 277 -8.05 19.82 -0.07
C ILE A 277 -7.35 19.00 -1.16
N LYS A 278 -6.34 19.57 -1.84
CA LYS A 278 -5.55 18.82 -2.82
C LYS A 278 -4.95 17.57 -2.19
N GLY A 279 -5.13 16.40 -2.81
CA GLY A 279 -4.73 15.11 -2.25
C GLY A 279 -5.80 14.40 -1.40
N GLN A 280 -6.84 15.10 -0.96
CA GLN A 280 -7.91 14.53 -0.14
C GLN A 280 -8.87 13.70 -1.00
N VAL A 281 -9.03 12.43 -0.62
CA VAL A 281 -10.01 11.53 -1.25
C VAL A 281 -11.41 11.76 -0.67
N GLY A 282 -12.43 11.20 -1.30
CA GLY A 282 -13.81 11.38 -0.86
C GLY A 282 -14.78 10.47 -1.58
N ASP A 283 -16.07 10.68 -1.34
CA ASP A 283 -17.14 9.91 -1.98
C ASP A 283 -16.95 9.84 -3.51
N LYS A 284 -16.82 11.01 -4.15
CA LYS A 284 -16.72 11.14 -5.62
C LYS A 284 -15.42 11.80 -6.08
N ARG A 285 -14.46 11.96 -5.17
CA ARG A 285 -13.13 12.51 -5.40
C ARG A 285 -12.17 11.36 -5.65
N PHE A 286 -12.32 10.73 -6.80
CA PHE A 286 -11.57 9.55 -7.20
C PHE A 286 -10.08 9.86 -7.41
N THR A 287 -9.25 8.85 -7.25
CA THR A 287 -7.81 8.90 -7.59
C THR A 287 -7.52 8.34 -8.97
N ARG A 288 -8.06 7.16 -9.30
CA ARG A 288 -7.81 6.48 -10.58
C ARG A 288 -8.88 5.45 -10.91
N VAL A 289 -9.82 5.77 -11.80
CA VAL A 289 -10.94 4.86 -12.13
C VAL A 289 -10.45 3.67 -12.98
N ALA A 290 -10.26 2.53 -12.33
CA ALA A 290 -9.67 1.33 -12.91
C ALA A 290 -10.71 0.34 -13.45
N ALA A 291 -11.92 0.30 -12.88
CA ALA A 291 -13.01 -0.54 -13.36
C ALA A 291 -14.39 0.01 -12.96
N LEU A 292 -15.40 -0.36 -13.75
CA LEU A 292 -16.79 0.06 -13.60
C LEU A 292 -17.71 -1.14 -13.81
N GLY A 293 -18.84 -1.17 -13.10
CA GLY A 293 -19.92 -2.12 -13.37
C GLY A 293 -21.19 -1.74 -12.62
N LYS A 294 -22.34 -2.23 -13.10
CA LYS A 294 -23.60 -2.17 -12.35
C LYS A 294 -24.21 -3.55 -12.19
N ASP A 295 -24.94 -3.73 -11.10
CA ASP A 295 -25.82 -4.88 -10.90
C ASP A 295 -27.21 -4.64 -11.51
N SER A 296 -28.08 -5.65 -11.45
CA SER A 296 -29.47 -5.56 -11.94
C SER A 296 -30.36 -4.60 -11.13
N GLY A 297 -29.96 -4.27 -9.90
CA GLY A 297 -30.60 -3.23 -9.08
C GLY A 297 -30.23 -1.81 -9.52
N GLY A 298 -29.25 -1.66 -10.42
CA GLY A 298 -28.74 -0.39 -10.90
C GLY A 298 -27.70 0.25 -9.98
N ASN A 299 -27.22 -0.45 -8.95
CA ASN A 299 -26.14 0.06 -8.11
C ASN A 299 -24.85 0.11 -8.94
N LEU A 300 -24.12 1.22 -8.85
CA LEU A 300 -22.86 1.42 -9.54
C LEU A 300 -21.70 1.03 -8.62
N TYR A 301 -20.74 0.29 -9.17
CA TYR A 301 -19.51 -0.09 -8.49
C TYR A 301 -18.34 0.55 -9.23
N VAL A 302 -17.47 1.21 -8.48
CA VAL A 302 -16.31 1.93 -9.00
C VAL A 302 -15.06 1.46 -8.27
N LEU A 303 -14.14 0.86 -9.01
CA LEU A 303 -12.79 0.58 -8.51
C LEU A 303 -11.91 1.80 -8.80
N ASN A 304 -11.49 2.50 -7.74
CA ASN A 304 -10.84 3.82 -7.82
C ASN A 304 -9.50 3.83 -7.07
N ASN A 305 -8.50 3.13 -7.60
CA ASN A 305 -7.30 2.86 -6.82
C ASN A 305 -6.39 4.08 -6.65
N ALA A 306 -5.73 4.17 -5.50
CA ALA A 306 -4.76 5.22 -5.21
C ALA A 306 -3.57 5.19 -6.19
N TRP A 307 -2.91 6.34 -6.39
CA TRP A 307 -1.62 6.39 -7.08
C TRP A 307 -0.49 5.93 -6.16
N GLY A 308 0.54 5.33 -6.77
CA GLY A 308 1.64 4.68 -6.08
C GLY A 308 1.59 3.15 -6.24
N GLY A 309 2.63 2.49 -5.73
CA GLY A 309 2.85 1.05 -5.93
C GLY A 309 3.63 0.76 -7.21
N GLY A 310 4.52 -0.24 -7.14
CA GLY A 310 5.31 -0.65 -8.29
C GLY A 310 4.44 -1.16 -9.45
N TRP A 311 4.98 -1.06 -10.68
CA TRP A 311 4.44 -1.62 -11.93
C TRP A 311 2.89 -1.58 -12.07
N ASP A 312 2.31 -0.45 -12.51
CA ASP A 312 0.85 -0.24 -12.75
C ASP A 312 -0.10 -0.97 -11.77
N LEU A 313 0.01 -0.67 -10.46
CA LEU A 313 -0.74 -1.36 -9.39
C LEU A 313 -0.43 -2.87 -9.30
N GLY A 314 0.81 -3.26 -9.54
CA GLY A 314 1.23 -4.66 -9.65
C GLY A 314 1.08 -5.42 -8.33
N ARG A 315 2.20 -5.80 -7.70
CA ARG A 315 2.14 -6.57 -6.45
C ARG A 315 1.56 -5.75 -5.28
N ASN A 316 1.83 -4.45 -5.24
CA ASN A 316 1.67 -3.61 -4.04
C ASN A 316 0.71 -2.42 -4.27
N GLY A 317 -0.20 -2.52 -5.25
CA GLY A 317 -1.21 -1.48 -5.52
C GLY A 317 -2.36 -1.51 -4.53
N SER A 318 -3.03 -0.38 -4.31
CA SER A 318 -4.22 -0.35 -3.43
C SER A 318 -5.49 -0.89 -4.12
N THR A 319 -6.41 -1.43 -3.32
CA THR A 319 -7.82 -1.65 -3.69
C THR A 319 -8.67 -0.57 -2.99
N ASP A 320 -9.41 0.22 -3.75
CA ASP A 320 -10.43 1.14 -3.20
C ASP A 320 -11.72 1.03 -4.04
N LEU A 321 -12.64 0.20 -3.57
CA LEU A 321 -13.90 -0.12 -4.24
C LEU A 321 -15.05 0.61 -3.55
N HIS A 322 -15.77 1.42 -4.32
CA HIS A 322 -16.97 2.12 -3.85
C HIS A 322 -18.22 1.52 -4.49
N SER A 323 -19.30 1.46 -3.71
CA SER A 323 -20.65 1.14 -4.18
C SER A 323 -21.57 2.36 -4.04
N TYR A 324 -22.39 2.59 -5.06
CA TYR A 324 -23.36 3.68 -5.11
C TYR A 324 -24.74 3.17 -5.45
N SER A 325 -25.76 3.76 -4.84
CA SER A 325 -27.16 3.54 -5.21
C SER A 325 -27.41 3.95 -6.68
N PRO A 326 -28.58 3.59 -7.25
CA PRO A 326 -28.97 4.06 -8.59
C PRO A 326 -29.08 5.58 -8.71
N THR A 327 -29.29 6.27 -7.58
CA THR A 327 -29.29 7.75 -7.51
C THR A 327 -27.89 8.34 -7.36
N GLY A 328 -26.86 7.50 -7.26
CA GLY A 328 -25.47 7.91 -7.14
C GLY A 328 -25.04 8.28 -5.72
N ALA A 329 -25.76 7.87 -4.68
CA ALA A 329 -25.36 8.07 -3.29
C ALA A 329 -24.44 6.93 -2.85
N LEU A 330 -23.34 7.24 -2.15
CA LEU A 330 -22.45 6.22 -1.59
C LEU A 330 -23.23 5.29 -0.66
N GLN A 331 -23.05 3.99 -0.84
CA GLN A 331 -23.60 2.96 0.04
C GLN A 331 -22.53 2.44 1.00
N TRP A 332 -21.38 2.03 0.47
CA TRP A 332 -20.28 1.47 1.25
C TRP A 332 -18.96 1.47 0.46
N LYS A 333 -17.87 1.17 1.16
CA LYS A 333 -16.51 1.07 0.60
C LYS A 333 -15.82 -0.21 1.06
N LEU A 334 -14.98 -0.76 0.19
CA LEU A 334 -14.07 -1.86 0.49
C LEU A 334 -12.65 -1.45 0.13
N GLN A 335 -11.74 -1.51 1.09
CA GLN A 335 -10.42 -0.92 1.01
C GLN A 335 -9.33 -1.88 1.47
N ALA A 336 -8.25 -1.95 0.70
CA ALA A 336 -6.96 -2.52 1.05
C ALA A 336 -5.87 -1.56 0.53
N LEU A 337 -5.40 -0.68 1.40
CA LEU A 337 -4.64 0.52 1.02
C LEU A 337 -3.14 0.40 1.30
N ASN A 338 -2.73 -0.69 1.94
CA ASN A 338 -1.35 -0.95 2.34
C ASN A 338 -1.01 -2.42 2.13
N PHE A 339 0.12 -2.70 1.49
CA PHE A 339 0.68 -4.04 1.38
C PHE A 339 2.15 -3.97 1.71
N GLU A 340 2.59 -4.76 2.70
CA GLU A 340 3.96 -4.77 3.27
C GLU A 340 4.40 -3.45 3.93
N GLY A 341 3.77 -2.31 3.64
CA GLY A 341 4.17 -0.98 4.12
C GLY A 341 3.83 -0.65 5.57
N ILE A 342 4.26 0.54 5.98
CA ILE A 342 4.00 1.11 7.32
C ILE A 342 3.61 2.58 7.22
N ALA A 343 2.90 3.09 8.24
CA ALA A 343 2.61 4.51 8.39
C ALA A 343 3.14 5.05 9.72
N ALA A 344 3.82 6.20 9.67
CA ALA A 344 4.28 6.92 10.85
C ALA A 344 3.14 7.78 11.43
N PRO A 345 2.91 7.76 12.76
CA PRO A 345 2.02 8.71 13.41
C PRO A 345 2.51 10.15 13.17
N ASP A 346 1.59 11.07 12.87
CA ASP A 346 1.91 12.45 12.53
C ASP A 346 2.09 13.32 13.79
N PRO A 347 3.30 13.86 14.06
CA PRO A 347 3.55 14.66 15.24
C PRO A 347 2.75 15.97 15.28
N VAL A 348 2.36 16.52 14.12
CA VAL A 348 1.58 17.77 14.05
C VAL A 348 0.15 17.58 14.53
N THR A 349 -0.36 16.35 14.42
CA THR A 349 -1.74 16.00 14.80
C THR A 349 -1.79 15.10 16.03
N ASP A 350 -0.68 15.05 16.78
CA ASP A 350 -0.51 14.22 17.99
C ASP A 350 -0.94 12.76 17.76
N GLY A 351 -0.53 12.20 16.61
CA GLY A 351 -0.81 10.81 16.24
C GLY A 351 -2.25 10.51 15.83
N THR A 352 -3.06 11.51 15.47
CA THR A 352 -4.42 11.27 14.94
C THR A 352 -4.43 11.02 13.43
N LEU A 353 -3.42 11.49 12.68
CA LEU A 353 -3.14 11.09 11.31
C LEU A 353 -1.92 10.18 11.25
N PHE A 354 -1.87 9.33 10.21
CA PHE A 354 -0.77 8.41 9.95
C PHE A 354 -0.35 8.52 8.50
N TYR A 355 0.95 8.72 8.24
CA TYR A 355 1.49 8.87 6.88
C TYR A 355 2.30 7.64 6.50
N SER A 356 1.83 6.89 5.51
CA SER A 356 2.70 5.99 4.75
C SER A 356 3.46 6.76 3.68
N GLY A 357 4.30 6.06 2.91
CA GLY A 357 4.97 6.71 1.77
C GLY A 357 4.02 7.19 0.67
N ASN A 358 2.80 6.64 0.58
CA ASN A 358 1.83 6.97 -0.47
C ASN A 358 0.53 7.59 0.05
N ASN A 359 0.05 7.20 1.22
CA ASN A 359 -1.31 7.45 1.68
C ASN A 359 -1.34 8.01 3.11
N VAL A 360 -2.43 8.69 3.45
CA VAL A 360 -2.73 9.17 4.80
C VAL A 360 -3.93 8.44 5.36
N TYR A 361 -3.82 8.00 6.61
CA TYR A 361 -4.86 7.30 7.36
C TYR A 361 -5.22 8.05 8.65
N THR A 362 -6.34 7.68 9.28
CA THR A 362 -6.80 8.24 10.56
C THR A 362 -7.65 7.23 11.33
N GLY A 363 -8.14 7.60 12.50
CA GLY A 363 -9.05 6.79 13.28
C GLY A 363 -8.35 5.69 14.07
N THR A 364 -9.16 4.76 14.58
CA THR A 364 -8.69 3.70 15.47
C THR A 364 -8.63 2.35 14.78
N ALA A 365 -9.61 2.02 13.93
CA ALA A 365 -9.73 0.75 13.23
C ALA A 365 -10.29 0.93 11.80
N GLY A 366 -9.83 0.12 10.84
CA GLY A 366 -10.49 -0.08 9.55
C GLY A 366 -9.84 0.56 8.31
N GLY A 367 -10.60 0.54 7.22
CA GLY A 367 -10.26 1.18 5.95
C GLY A 367 -10.50 2.68 6.06
N THR A 368 -9.52 3.40 6.59
CA THR A 368 -9.63 4.83 6.88
C THR A 368 -8.76 5.64 5.92
N PHE A 369 -9.26 5.89 4.71
CA PHE A 369 -8.51 6.61 3.68
C PHE A 369 -8.75 8.12 3.71
N VAL A 370 -7.76 8.91 4.12
CA VAL A 370 -7.87 10.37 4.18
C VAL A 370 -7.39 11.02 2.88
N ALA A 371 -6.22 10.60 2.40
CA ALA A 371 -5.58 11.22 1.25
C ALA A 371 -4.60 10.30 0.54
N ASN A 372 -4.45 10.49 -0.76
CA ASN A 372 -3.31 10.00 -1.53
C ASN A 372 -2.34 11.16 -1.75
N THR A 373 -1.05 10.92 -1.54
CA THR A 373 -0.03 11.99 -1.49
C THR A 373 0.77 12.14 -2.79
N VAL A 374 0.41 11.37 -3.82
CA VAL A 374 1.16 11.24 -5.09
C VAL A 374 0.42 11.96 -6.20
N ASP A 375 0.91 13.11 -6.70
CA ASP A 375 0.33 13.80 -7.87
C ASP A 375 1.10 13.45 -9.16
N PRO A 376 0.61 12.52 -9.99
CA PRO A 376 1.32 12.03 -11.17
C PRO A 376 1.34 13.04 -12.33
N PHE A 377 0.52 14.08 -12.28
CA PHE A 377 0.39 15.04 -13.37
C PHE A 377 1.33 16.23 -13.15
N THR A 378 1.43 16.70 -11.91
CA THR A 378 2.40 17.73 -11.53
C THR A 378 3.81 17.15 -11.41
N TYR A 379 3.94 15.92 -10.88
CA TYR A 379 5.23 15.26 -10.62
C TYR A 379 5.34 13.89 -11.31
N PRO A 380 5.35 13.82 -12.66
CA PRO A 380 5.39 12.54 -13.39
C PRO A 380 6.68 11.73 -13.21
N LYS A 381 7.71 12.32 -12.57
CA LYS A 381 8.99 11.67 -12.24
C LYS A 381 9.12 11.34 -10.75
N ASP A 382 8.04 11.41 -9.99
CA ASP A 382 8.03 10.95 -8.60
C ASP A 382 8.50 9.48 -8.54
N PRO A 383 9.51 9.13 -7.74
CA PRO A 383 9.98 7.74 -7.59
C PRO A 383 8.87 6.74 -7.24
N ARG A 384 7.80 7.20 -6.57
CA ARG A 384 6.62 6.37 -6.24
C ARG A 384 5.82 5.91 -7.47
N LEU A 385 6.10 6.48 -8.63
CA LEU A 385 5.49 6.15 -9.93
C LEU A 385 6.45 5.38 -10.86
N ASP A 386 7.71 5.18 -10.46
CA ASP A 386 8.69 4.49 -11.30
C ASP A 386 8.38 2.98 -11.34
N MET A 387 8.02 2.50 -12.52
CA MET A 387 7.72 1.09 -12.75
C MET A 387 8.97 0.20 -12.74
N ASN A 388 10.17 0.80 -12.78
CA ASN A 388 11.45 0.08 -12.70
C ASN A 388 12.01 0.01 -11.27
N ASP A 389 11.27 0.55 -10.28
CA ASP A 389 11.68 0.44 -8.89
C ASP A 389 11.65 -1.03 -8.43
N TYR A 390 12.82 -1.53 -8.05
CA TYR A 390 13.02 -2.90 -7.55
C TYR A 390 12.82 -3.02 -6.04
N GLN A 391 12.65 -1.92 -5.31
CA GLN A 391 12.60 -1.89 -3.84
C GLN A 391 11.24 -2.35 -3.25
N ARG A 392 10.39 -3.01 -4.06
CA ARG A 392 9.03 -3.46 -3.71
C ARG A 392 8.11 -2.30 -3.28
N GLY A 393 8.15 -1.21 -4.04
CA GLY A 393 7.31 -0.03 -3.83
C GLY A 393 7.75 0.84 -2.65
N GLN A 394 7.27 2.08 -2.61
CA GLN A 394 7.74 3.13 -1.69
C GLN A 394 6.72 3.38 -0.57
N HIS A 395 6.23 2.32 0.07
CA HIS A 395 5.09 2.40 1.01
C HIS A 395 5.52 2.71 2.46
N PHE A 396 6.81 2.63 2.78
CA PHE A 396 7.31 2.75 4.14
C PHE A 396 7.57 4.21 4.48
N GLY A 397 6.66 4.83 5.24
CA GLY A 397 6.75 6.23 5.62
C GLY A 397 7.54 6.46 6.92
N GLN A 398 8.40 7.47 6.92
CA GLN A 398 8.92 8.12 8.12
C GLN A 398 8.56 9.60 8.06
N LEU A 399 8.09 10.17 9.17
CA LEU A 399 7.57 11.52 9.20
C LEU A 399 8.14 12.27 10.40
N VAL A 400 8.75 13.43 10.12
CA VAL A 400 9.19 14.37 11.16
C VAL A 400 8.55 15.74 10.94
N ASN A 401 8.48 16.52 12.00
CA ASN A 401 7.98 17.88 11.98
C ASN A 401 9.05 18.83 12.53
N VAL A 402 9.50 19.77 11.71
CA VAL A 402 10.50 20.78 12.08
C VAL A 402 9.89 22.17 11.92
N GLY A 403 9.62 22.83 13.05
CA GLY A 403 9.04 24.18 13.05
C GLY A 403 7.67 24.28 12.35
N GLY A 404 6.84 23.23 12.43
CA GLY A 404 5.53 23.16 11.77
C GLY A 404 5.56 22.62 10.33
N ASN A 405 6.73 22.33 9.79
CA ASN A 405 6.90 21.77 8.45
C ASN A 405 7.15 20.27 8.51
N ARG A 406 6.33 19.52 7.78
CA ARG A 406 6.48 18.05 7.65
C ARG A 406 7.55 17.71 6.62
N ILE A 407 8.41 16.74 6.96
CA ILE A 407 9.29 16.06 6.03
C ILE A 407 8.91 14.58 6.03
N LEU A 408 8.44 14.09 4.88
CA LEU A 408 8.12 12.67 4.68
C LEU A 408 9.30 12.02 3.96
N VAL A 409 9.78 10.90 4.49
CA VAL A 409 10.71 10.01 3.82
C VAL A 409 9.96 8.74 3.45
N ALA A 410 9.90 8.42 2.15
CA ALA A 410 9.36 7.17 1.65
C ALA A 410 10.51 6.25 1.20
N SER A 411 10.40 4.97 1.53
CA SER A 411 11.37 3.95 1.16
C SER A 411 10.68 2.63 0.82
N GLY A 412 11.44 1.68 0.26
CA GLY A 412 11.02 0.29 0.09
C GLY A 412 11.28 -0.60 1.31
N GLN A 413 10.99 -1.91 1.16
CA GLN A 413 10.98 -2.89 2.25
C GLN A 413 12.36 -3.06 2.93
N ASN A 414 13.40 -3.19 2.11
CA ASN A 414 14.80 -3.30 2.54
C ASN A 414 15.62 -2.25 1.75
N PRO A 415 15.55 -0.97 2.12
CA PRO A 415 15.95 0.11 1.22
C PRO A 415 17.44 0.46 1.32
N GLY A 416 18.10 0.55 0.17
CA GLY A 416 19.38 1.26 0.01
C GLY A 416 19.22 2.73 -0.41
N ASN A 417 17.99 3.12 -0.77
CA ASN A 417 17.61 4.43 -1.27
C ASN A 417 16.37 4.95 -0.51
N PHE A 418 16.38 6.24 -0.18
CA PHE A 418 15.35 6.94 0.59
C PHE A 418 14.91 8.20 -0.16
N ASN A 419 13.61 8.36 -0.41
CA ASN A 419 13.04 9.47 -1.15
C ASN A 419 12.43 10.50 -0.20
N PHE A 420 12.82 11.77 -0.33
CA PHE A 420 12.42 12.85 0.55
C PHE A 420 11.33 13.69 -0.08
N TYR A 421 10.36 14.08 0.73
CA TYR A 421 9.23 14.90 0.35
C TYR A 421 8.92 15.96 1.41
N TYR A 422 8.31 17.06 0.98
CA TYR A 422 7.85 18.13 1.85
C TYR A 422 6.44 18.58 1.46
N PHE A 423 5.83 19.42 2.29
CA PHE A 423 4.47 19.91 2.11
C PHE A 423 4.42 21.42 2.26
N ASN A 424 3.50 22.06 1.55
CA ASN A 424 3.15 23.45 1.78
C ASN A 424 1.63 23.65 1.68
N ASN A 425 1.15 24.84 2.01
CA ASN A 425 -0.29 25.11 2.04
C ASN A 425 -0.98 24.87 0.69
N ALA A 426 -0.30 25.12 -0.43
CA ALA A 426 -0.86 24.93 -1.77
C ALA A 426 -0.90 23.45 -2.20
N SER A 427 -0.01 22.61 -1.66
CA SER A 427 0.00 21.18 -2.00
C SER A 427 -1.03 20.37 -1.22
N GLY A 428 -1.55 20.90 -0.11
CA GLY A 428 -2.48 20.16 0.75
C GLY A 428 -1.83 18.88 1.27
N TYR A 429 -2.41 17.73 0.93
CA TYR A 429 -1.86 16.40 1.24
C TYR A 429 -0.87 15.88 0.20
N ILE A 430 -0.64 16.58 -0.92
CA ILE A 430 0.36 16.15 -1.91
C ILE A 430 1.76 16.37 -1.37
N ALA A 431 2.54 15.30 -1.37
CA ALA A 431 3.94 15.30 -0.97
C ALA A 431 4.80 15.72 -2.18
N ILE A 432 5.54 16.82 -2.05
CA ILE A 432 6.34 17.39 -3.13
C ILE A 432 7.74 16.75 -3.10
N PRO A 433 8.24 16.17 -4.21
CA PRO A 433 9.56 15.55 -4.24
C PRO A 433 10.69 16.56 -3.93
N ALA A 434 11.50 16.26 -2.92
CA ALA A 434 12.68 17.05 -2.51
C ALA A 434 14.01 16.47 -3.03
N GLY A 435 14.03 15.18 -3.36
CA GLY A 435 15.20 14.44 -3.84
C GLY A 435 15.34 13.10 -3.09
N SER A 436 16.55 12.53 -3.07
CA SER A 436 16.80 11.22 -2.47
C SER A 436 18.18 11.13 -1.82
N LEU A 437 18.35 10.17 -0.90
CA LEU A 437 19.64 9.65 -0.42
C LEU A 437 19.79 8.19 -0.86
N PRO A 438 20.79 7.83 -1.68
CA PRO A 438 21.73 8.69 -2.39
C PRO A 438 21.05 9.66 -3.34
N GLY A 439 21.71 10.78 -3.63
CA GLY A 439 21.22 11.78 -4.56
C GLY A 439 21.76 13.18 -4.32
N LYS A 440 21.31 14.10 -5.18
CA LYS A 440 21.77 15.50 -5.22
C LYS A 440 21.70 16.22 -3.85
N PRO A 441 20.63 16.10 -3.03
CA PRO A 441 20.56 16.82 -1.75
C PRO A 441 21.69 16.48 -0.78
N PHE A 442 22.27 15.28 -0.90
CA PHE A 442 23.29 14.76 0.01
C PHE A 442 24.67 14.56 -0.65
N ASN A 443 24.78 14.91 -1.94
CA ASN A 443 26.01 14.84 -2.75
C ASN A 443 26.75 13.49 -2.63
N THR A 444 26.00 12.39 -2.71
CA THR A 444 26.56 11.04 -2.67
C THR A 444 25.80 10.12 -3.62
N THR A 445 26.50 9.14 -4.18
CA THR A 445 25.94 8.03 -4.97
C THR A 445 25.94 6.71 -4.20
N LEU A 446 26.50 6.68 -2.98
CA LEU A 446 26.57 5.49 -2.16
C LEU A 446 25.21 5.16 -1.55
N GLN A 447 24.78 3.92 -1.70
CA GLN A 447 23.59 3.41 -1.03
C GLN A 447 23.76 3.39 0.48
N VAL A 448 22.65 3.44 1.20
CA VAL A 448 22.62 3.34 2.65
C VAL A 448 22.42 1.88 3.03
N THR A 449 23.48 1.23 3.53
CA THR A 449 23.46 -0.21 3.86
C THR A 449 23.75 -0.51 5.33
N ALA A 450 24.07 0.51 6.13
CA ALA A 450 24.37 0.38 7.56
C ALA A 450 23.44 1.22 8.44
N GLY A 451 22.17 1.36 8.04
CA GLY A 451 21.13 2.07 8.79
C GLY A 451 20.86 3.50 8.34
N PHE A 452 19.64 3.96 8.58
CA PHE A 452 19.13 5.28 8.23
C PHE A 452 18.20 5.80 9.33
N ASP A 453 18.29 7.09 9.62
CA ASP A 453 17.31 7.81 10.43
C ASP A 453 17.16 9.26 9.96
N ILE A 454 15.97 9.83 10.15
CA ILE A 454 15.72 11.28 10.09
C ILE A 454 15.20 11.70 11.46
N ASP A 455 15.96 12.54 12.15
CA ASP A 455 15.66 12.87 13.55
C ASP A 455 14.64 14.01 13.69
N GLY A 456 14.21 14.27 14.93
CA GLY A 456 13.24 15.32 15.25
C GLY A 456 13.67 16.76 14.92
N ASN A 457 14.97 17.00 14.66
CA ASN A 457 15.48 18.28 14.17
C ASN A 457 15.59 18.30 12.62
N GLY A 458 15.32 17.17 11.96
CA GLY A 458 15.46 16.99 10.53
C GLY A 458 16.87 16.62 10.07
N ASP A 459 17.83 16.42 10.98
CA ASP A 459 19.14 15.90 10.61
C ASP A 459 18.99 14.46 10.09
N VAL A 460 19.73 14.12 9.04
CA VAL A 460 19.73 12.77 8.46
C VAL A 460 20.98 12.03 8.91
N TRP A 461 20.80 10.83 9.46
CA TRP A 461 21.85 9.94 9.91
C TRP A 461 21.89 8.70 9.03
N ALA A 462 23.04 8.38 8.44
CA ALA A 462 23.15 7.28 7.49
C ALA A 462 24.50 6.54 7.56
N GLY A 463 24.42 5.22 7.51
CA GLY A 463 25.55 4.34 7.27
C GLY A 463 25.71 4.06 5.78
N LEU A 464 26.59 4.81 5.11
CA LEU A 464 26.85 4.68 3.68
C LEU A 464 27.66 3.43 3.36
N ASN A 465 27.35 2.79 2.23
CA ASN A 465 27.97 1.53 1.84
C ASN A 465 29.51 1.64 1.78
N GLY A 466 30.18 0.77 2.53
CA GLY A 466 31.65 0.68 2.59
C GLY A 466 32.35 1.83 3.33
N SER A 467 31.62 2.74 3.99
CA SER A 467 32.24 3.92 4.61
C SER A 467 32.85 3.66 6.00
N ASN A 468 32.33 2.66 6.73
CA ASN A 468 32.65 2.40 8.14
C ASN A 468 32.50 3.63 9.07
N VAL A 469 31.69 4.60 8.66
CA VAL A 469 31.37 5.80 9.43
C VAL A 469 29.87 6.04 9.43
N ILE A 470 29.36 6.57 10.54
CA ILE A 470 28.03 7.15 10.64
C ILE A 470 28.12 8.57 10.08
N THR A 471 27.34 8.84 9.04
CA THR A 471 27.30 10.14 8.37
C THR A 471 26.08 10.92 8.84
N ARG A 472 26.30 12.11 9.41
CA ARG A 472 25.23 13.07 9.74
C ARG A 472 25.19 14.18 8.71
N TYR A 473 24.04 14.39 8.10
CA TYR A 473 23.74 15.55 7.28
C TYR A 473 22.88 16.51 8.10
N PRO A 474 23.46 17.61 8.61
CA PRO A 474 22.70 18.55 9.43
C PRO A 474 21.69 19.30 8.58
N MET A 475 20.46 19.43 9.05
CA MET A 475 19.47 20.26 8.38
C MET A 475 19.86 21.74 8.48
N THR A 476 19.77 22.47 7.37
CA THR A 476 20.08 23.92 7.33
C THR A 476 18.84 24.80 7.34
N GLY A 477 17.65 24.22 7.23
CA GLY A 477 16.36 24.90 7.25
C GLY A 477 15.53 24.65 6.00
N PHE A 478 14.49 25.47 5.85
CA PHE A 478 13.57 25.46 4.72
C PHE A 478 13.74 26.72 3.86
N ASP A 479 13.61 26.59 2.55
CA ASP A 479 13.49 27.76 1.67
C ASP A 479 12.08 28.38 1.72
N ALA A 480 11.87 29.47 0.98
CA ALA A 480 10.59 30.19 0.93
C ALA A 480 9.41 29.35 0.40
N THR A 481 9.68 28.22 -0.25
CA THR A 481 8.65 27.30 -0.75
C THR A 481 8.31 26.18 0.23
N GLY A 482 9.05 26.11 1.35
CA GLY A 482 8.98 25.04 2.34
C GLY A 482 9.89 23.85 2.03
N LYS A 483 10.79 23.95 1.05
CA LYS A 483 11.67 22.83 0.68
C LYS A 483 12.85 22.73 1.66
N PRO A 484 13.10 21.55 2.25
CA PRO A 484 14.22 21.35 3.17
C PRO A 484 15.58 21.31 2.44
N SER A 485 16.63 21.69 3.15
CA SER A 485 18.02 21.58 2.71
C SER A 485 18.92 21.03 3.82
N TRP A 486 19.99 20.34 3.41
CA TRP A 486 20.99 19.77 4.30
C TRP A 486 22.38 20.29 3.98
N GLY A 487 23.17 20.48 5.03
CA GLY A 487 24.52 21.02 4.98
C GLY A 487 25.57 19.95 4.71
N LYS A 488 26.84 20.37 4.85
CA LYS A 488 28.00 19.48 4.69
C LYS A 488 27.93 18.30 5.68
N PRO A 489 28.17 17.06 5.25
CA PRO A 489 28.16 15.91 6.15
C PRO A 489 29.28 16.01 7.20
N ALA A 490 28.94 15.61 8.42
CA ALA A 490 29.87 15.26 9.48
C ALA A 490 29.93 13.73 9.60
N THR A 491 31.10 13.17 9.90
CA THR A 491 31.28 11.72 10.02
C THR A 491 31.87 11.35 11.36
N THR A 492 31.37 10.26 11.93
CA THR A 492 31.86 9.65 13.16
C THR A 492 32.18 8.19 12.86
N PRO A 493 33.36 7.66 13.23
CA PRO A 493 33.65 6.24 13.08
C PRO A 493 32.59 5.36 13.74
N VAL A 494 32.21 4.27 13.08
CA VAL A 494 31.37 3.25 13.71
C VAL A 494 32.15 2.65 14.89
N PRO A 495 31.57 2.58 16.11
CA PRO A 495 32.20 1.90 17.23
C PRO A 495 32.46 0.43 16.90
N GLY A 496 33.67 -0.06 17.20
CA GLY A 496 34.08 -1.41 16.80
C GLY A 496 33.25 -2.53 17.43
N SER A 497 32.66 -2.29 18.60
CA SER A 497 31.85 -3.27 19.34
C SER A 497 30.50 -3.57 18.67
N VAL A 498 29.94 -2.62 17.91
CA VAL A 498 28.67 -2.76 17.18
C VAL A 498 28.84 -2.91 15.67
N ALA A 499 30.09 -3.07 15.18
CA ALA A 499 30.36 -3.29 13.76
C ALA A 499 30.09 -4.77 13.36
N PRO A 500 29.53 -5.04 12.16
CA PRO A 500 28.93 -4.09 11.24
C PRO A 500 27.61 -3.55 11.78
N VAL A 501 27.27 -2.29 11.53
CA VAL A 501 25.97 -1.71 11.92
C VAL A 501 24.93 -2.04 10.87
N ALA A 502 23.71 -2.37 11.32
CA ALA A 502 22.55 -2.59 10.46
C ALA A 502 21.42 -1.58 10.70
N ARG A 503 21.32 -0.98 11.90
CA ARG A 503 20.34 0.08 12.21
C ARG A 503 20.99 1.24 12.94
N ILE A 504 20.52 2.43 12.63
CA ILE A 504 20.88 3.70 13.25
C ILE A 504 19.55 4.35 13.63
N LEU A 505 19.41 4.79 14.86
CA LEU A 505 18.38 5.73 15.30
C LEU A 505 19.04 6.82 16.14
N TYR A 506 18.60 8.07 15.99
CA TYR A 506 19.08 9.16 16.81
C TYR A 506 17.91 9.98 17.38
N GLN A 507 17.82 10.02 18.70
CA GLN A 507 16.83 10.80 19.43
C GLN A 507 17.39 12.17 19.80
N ALA A 508 16.96 13.19 19.06
CA ALA A 508 17.51 14.53 19.17
C ALA A 508 17.13 15.27 20.47
N ASP A 509 16.02 14.89 21.10
CA ASP A 509 15.53 15.43 22.37
C ASP A 509 16.37 14.99 23.58
N SER A 510 16.98 13.80 23.51
CA SER A 510 17.79 13.22 24.59
C SER A 510 19.29 13.11 24.27
N ASP A 511 19.71 13.50 23.06
CA ASP A 511 21.07 13.28 22.54
C ASP A 511 21.49 11.81 22.63
N THR A 512 20.61 10.91 22.19
CA THR A 512 20.80 9.46 22.30
C THR A 512 20.96 8.83 20.92
N MET A 513 22.09 8.18 20.69
CA MET A 513 22.32 7.35 19.50
C MET A 513 22.08 5.88 19.86
N ILE A 514 21.31 5.17 19.03
CA ILE A 514 21.00 3.74 19.19
C ILE A 514 21.49 3.01 17.94
N LEU A 515 22.42 2.07 18.15
CA LEU A 515 23.05 1.32 17.07
C LEU A 515 22.73 -0.17 17.24
N ALA A 516 22.18 -0.80 16.20
CA ALA A 516 22.02 -2.25 16.19
C ALA A 516 23.05 -2.91 15.27
N GLN A 517 23.71 -3.93 15.79
CA GLN A 517 24.69 -4.70 15.05
C GLN A 517 24.00 -5.65 14.06
N GLY A 518 24.60 -5.77 12.88
CA GLY A 518 24.26 -6.73 11.84
C GLY A 518 25.03 -8.04 11.97
N LEU A 519 24.81 -8.94 11.01
CA LEU A 519 25.51 -10.23 10.98
C LEU A 519 26.93 -10.07 10.42
N ALA A 520 27.95 -10.26 11.27
CA ALA A 520 29.34 -10.20 10.84
C ALA A 520 29.67 -11.29 9.80
N GLY A 521 30.38 -10.92 8.72
CA GLY A 521 30.77 -11.85 7.65
C GLY A 521 29.61 -12.38 6.81
N ASN A 522 28.43 -11.76 6.87
CA ASN A 522 27.24 -12.17 6.13
C ASN A 522 26.97 -11.21 4.94
N TRP A 523 26.38 -11.75 3.86
CA TRP A 523 25.96 -10.96 2.70
C TRP A 523 24.65 -10.20 2.95
N ASP A 524 23.81 -10.68 3.87
CA ASP A 524 22.57 -10.02 4.26
C ASP A 524 22.86 -8.87 5.22
N TRP A 525 23.10 -7.71 4.64
CA TRP A 525 23.29 -6.43 5.36
C TRP A 525 22.00 -5.92 6.03
N THR A 526 20.85 -6.52 5.73
CA THR A 526 19.56 -6.08 6.28
C THR A 526 19.27 -6.70 7.65
N ALA A 527 19.89 -7.83 7.98
CA ALA A 527 19.65 -8.57 9.22
C ALA A 527 20.34 -7.92 10.44
N MET A 528 19.74 -8.08 11.62
CA MET A 528 20.34 -7.74 12.90
C MET A 528 20.73 -9.02 13.66
N ASN A 529 21.79 -8.95 14.48
CA ASN A 529 22.23 -10.09 15.29
C ASN A 529 21.67 -10.11 16.72
N GLY A 530 20.94 -9.05 17.12
CA GLY A 530 20.37 -8.92 18.46
C GLY A 530 21.20 -8.13 19.47
N HIS A 531 22.38 -7.63 19.10
CA HIS A 531 23.20 -6.75 19.92
C HIS A 531 22.90 -5.28 19.60
N ILE A 532 22.47 -4.51 20.59
CA ILE A 532 22.09 -3.10 20.46
C ILE A 532 22.82 -2.28 21.52
N GLU A 533 23.45 -1.20 21.09
CA GLU A 533 24.19 -0.28 21.93
C GLU A 533 23.51 1.08 21.99
N VAL A 534 23.35 1.62 23.20
CA VAL A 534 22.73 2.93 23.46
C VAL A 534 23.79 3.90 23.96
N TYR A 535 23.92 5.05 23.29
CA TYR A 535 24.91 6.07 23.58
C TYR A 535 24.23 7.38 23.94
N HIS A 536 24.16 7.70 25.22
CA HIS A 536 23.71 9.01 25.68
C HIS A 536 24.85 10.04 25.59
N GLY A 537 24.53 11.24 25.10
CA GLY A 537 25.51 12.32 24.91
C GLY A 537 26.31 12.21 23.62
N TRP A 538 25.73 11.64 22.54
CA TRP A 538 26.46 11.38 21.29
C TRP A 538 27.03 12.64 20.65
N LYS A 539 26.23 13.70 20.48
CA LYS A 539 26.69 15.01 19.97
C LYS A 539 27.62 15.71 20.96
N ASN A 540 27.56 15.37 22.24
CA ASN A 540 28.50 15.81 23.27
C ASN A 540 29.80 14.99 23.33
N GLY A 541 29.98 14.03 22.43
CA GLY A 541 31.24 13.31 22.23
C GLY A 541 31.29 11.90 22.81
N ASN A 542 30.21 11.38 23.41
CA ASN A 542 30.16 9.98 23.82
C ASN A 542 29.88 9.07 22.61
N THR A 543 30.95 8.66 21.92
CA THR A 543 30.88 7.78 20.75
C THR A 543 31.60 6.45 20.99
N SER A 544 31.83 6.07 22.26
CA SER A 544 32.62 4.88 22.62
C SER A 544 32.22 4.19 23.93
N ALA A 545 31.37 4.79 24.76
CA ALA A 545 30.90 4.21 26.01
C ALA A 545 29.38 3.99 25.96
N PRO A 546 28.91 2.88 25.36
CA PRO A 546 27.49 2.55 25.36
C PRO A 546 27.02 2.16 26.75
N ASN A 547 25.88 2.69 27.16
CA ASN A 547 25.20 2.31 28.39
C ASN A 547 23.72 2.72 28.29
N PRO A 548 22.77 1.77 28.28
CA PRO A 548 22.95 0.32 28.38
C PRO A 548 23.40 -0.34 27.05
N VAL A 549 23.73 -1.63 27.16
CA VAL A 549 23.85 -2.55 26.03
C VAL A 549 22.71 -3.56 26.15
N ILE A 550 21.89 -3.68 25.12
CA ILE A 550 20.72 -4.57 25.06
C ILE A 550 21.08 -5.77 24.19
N ASN A 551 21.02 -6.96 24.77
CA ASN A 551 21.17 -8.22 24.04
C ASN A 551 19.80 -8.91 23.96
N LEU A 552 19.24 -8.94 22.77
CA LEU A 552 17.94 -9.54 22.50
C LEU A 552 18.01 -11.06 22.64
N THR A 553 17.03 -11.62 23.33
CA THR A 553 16.88 -13.08 23.50
C THR A 553 16.10 -13.73 22.37
N SER A 554 15.17 -12.97 21.77
CA SER A 554 14.34 -13.40 20.64
C SER A 554 15.17 -13.39 19.35
N ALA A 555 15.05 -14.46 18.56
CA ALA A 555 15.81 -14.63 17.32
C ALA A 555 15.29 -13.71 16.19
N ASN A 556 16.15 -13.46 15.20
CA ASN A 556 15.83 -12.73 13.97
C ASN A 556 15.17 -11.34 14.17
N PRO A 557 15.75 -10.44 15.00
CA PRO A 557 15.30 -9.06 15.05
C PRO A 557 15.44 -8.42 13.66
N LYS A 558 14.43 -7.64 13.26
CA LYS A 558 14.35 -7.07 11.91
C LYS A 558 14.08 -5.58 11.90
N SER A 559 13.29 -5.03 12.81
CA SER A 559 13.01 -3.59 12.82
C SER A 559 13.06 -3.03 14.22
N ILE A 560 13.48 -1.76 14.33
CA ILE A 560 13.49 -1.02 15.60
C ILE A 560 12.92 0.38 15.41
N ALA A 561 12.26 0.88 16.44
CA ALA A 561 11.86 2.28 16.59
C ALA A 561 12.11 2.73 18.04
N ALA A 562 12.31 4.03 18.26
CA ALA A 562 12.50 4.58 19.59
C ALA A 562 11.62 5.83 19.78
N ALA A 563 11.04 5.97 20.96
CA ALA A 563 10.29 7.16 21.37
C ALA A 563 10.37 7.31 22.89
N GLY A 564 10.54 8.55 23.37
CA GLY A 564 10.82 8.80 24.79
C GLY A 564 12.03 7.98 25.25
N HIS A 565 11.89 7.23 26.34
CA HIS A 565 12.95 6.35 26.87
C HIS A 565 12.71 4.86 26.57
N TYR A 566 11.94 4.52 25.53
CA TYR A 566 11.71 3.13 25.14
C TYR A 566 12.16 2.81 23.71
N LEU A 567 12.66 1.58 23.55
CA LEU A 567 12.99 0.93 22.29
C LEU A 567 11.96 -0.14 21.98
N PHE A 568 11.44 -0.14 20.76
CA PHE A 568 10.45 -1.09 20.26
C PHE A 568 11.12 -1.97 19.21
N VAL A 569 11.04 -3.29 19.38
CA VAL A 569 11.73 -4.27 18.53
C VAL A 569 10.75 -5.24 17.90
N GLY A 570 10.82 -5.36 16.57
CA GLY A 570 10.07 -6.32 15.78
C GLY A 570 10.95 -7.40 15.16
N TYR A 571 10.37 -8.58 14.93
CA TYR A 571 11.09 -9.79 14.54
C TYR A 571 10.55 -10.40 13.25
N VAL A 572 11.42 -11.08 12.48
CA VAL A 572 11.06 -11.80 11.24
C VAL A 572 11.14 -13.32 11.42
N HIS A 573 10.22 -14.08 10.82
CA HIS A 573 10.22 -15.56 10.82
C HIS A 573 10.26 -16.22 12.22
N THR A 574 9.76 -15.54 13.24
CA THR A 574 9.77 -16.04 14.62
C THR A 574 8.42 -15.79 15.30
N VAL A 575 8.12 -14.53 15.59
CA VAL A 575 6.87 -14.10 16.24
C VAL A 575 6.43 -12.73 15.69
N PRO A 576 5.12 -12.43 15.70
CA PRO A 576 4.59 -11.12 15.27
C PRO A 576 4.67 -10.05 16.36
N ASN A 577 5.26 -10.36 17.50
CA ASN A 577 5.26 -9.55 18.71
C ASN A 577 6.17 -8.32 18.57
N ILE A 578 5.89 -7.29 19.40
CA ILE A 578 6.78 -6.15 19.60
C ILE A 578 7.31 -6.16 21.04
N ASP A 579 8.61 -6.34 21.20
CA ASP A 579 9.26 -6.24 22.51
C ASP A 579 9.60 -4.77 22.83
N ILE A 580 9.36 -4.37 24.07
CA ILE A 580 9.64 -3.01 24.56
C ILE A 580 10.76 -3.06 25.58
N PHE A 581 11.86 -2.35 25.33
CA PHE A 581 12.98 -2.22 26.23
C PHE A 581 13.10 -0.80 26.76
N ASP A 582 13.47 -0.65 28.03
CA ASP A 582 13.81 0.63 28.63
C ASP A 582 15.22 1.04 28.22
N LEU A 583 15.37 2.23 27.63
CA LEU A 583 16.64 2.74 27.10
C LEU A 583 17.62 3.19 28.17
N ASN A 584 17.22 3.33 29.43
CA ASN A 584 18.12 3.71 30.53
C ASN A 584 18.73 2.48 31.20
N THR A 585 17.98 1.39 31.29
CA THR A 585 18.34 0.17 32.03
C THR A 585 18.67 -1.01 31.12
N GLY A 586 18.18 -1.00 29.88
CA GLY A 586 18.27 -2.11 28.93
C GLY A 586 17.34 -3.28 29.25
N ALA A 587 16.47 -3.15 30.25
CA ALA A 587 15.55 -4.20 30.67
C ALA A 587 14.36 -4.32 29.71
N LEU A 588 13.92 -5.55 29.45
CA LEU A 588 12.63 -5.82 28.81
C LEU A 588 11.51 -5.37 29.77
N VAL A 589 10.67 -4.45 29.29
CA VAL A 589 9.54 -3.89 30.02
C VAL A 589 8.30 -4.77 29.83
N THR A 590 7.97 -5.06 28.56
CA THR A 590 6.81 -5.87 28.18
C THR A 590 6.94 -6.34 26.73
N THR A 591 6.06 -7.25 26.33
CA THR A 591 5.89 -7.71 24.95
C THR A 591 4.46 -7.47 24.51
N LEU A 592 4.29 -6.69 23.45
CA LEU A 592 2.99 -6.46 22.82
C LEU A 592 2.66 -7.64 21.90
N THR A 593 1.53 -8.28 22.16
CA THR A 593 0.95 -9.34 21.32
C THR A 593 -0.43 -8.91 20.86
N ASN A 594 -1.19 -9.78 20.21
CA ASN A 594 -2.55 -9.43 19.79
C ASN A 594 -3.52 -9.41 21.00
N SER A 595 -3.84 -8.21 21.51
CA SER A 595 -4.85 -8.05 22.55
C SER A 595 -6.30 -8.11 22.04
N ASN A 596 -6.50 -8.17 20.72
CA ASN A 596 -7.81 -8.09 20.05
C ASN A 596 -7.98 -9.18 18.96
N THR A 597 -7.71 -10.43 19.33
CA THR A 597 -7.73 -11.59 18.42
C THR A 597 -9.09 -11.87 17.77
N SER A 598 -10.18 -11.36 18.33
CA SER A 598 -11.52 -11.50 17.75
C SER A 598 -11.79 -10.55 16.58
N ALA A 599 -11.11 -9.40 16.52
CA ALA A 599 -11.39 -8.37 15.53
C ALA A 599 -10.30 -8.25 14.48
N MET A 600 -9.08 -8.72 14.76
CA MET A 600 -7.99 -8.60 13.82
C MET A 600 -6.89 -9.67 13.93
N ASP A 601 -6.16 -9.81 12.83
CA ASP A 601 -4.92 -10.57 12.73
C ASP A 601 -3.71 -9.63 12.71
N VAL A 602 -2.64 -9.98 13.41
CA VAL A 602 -1.41 -9.15 13.50
C VAL A 602 -0.33 -9.58 12.52
N GLY A 603 -0.61 -10.51 11.61
CA GLY A 603 0.34 -11.17 10.74
C GLY A 603 1.22 -12.19 11.48
N ASN A 604 2.16 -12.77 10.76
CA ASN A 604 3.14 -13.73 11.29
C ASN A 604 4.43 -13.07 11.80
N ASP A 605 4.83 -11.92 11.24
CA ASP A 605 6.10 -11.27 11.55
C ASP A 605 6.18 -9.80 11.09
N VAL A 606 7.34 -9.16 11.33
CA VAL A 606 7.79 -7.85 10.80
C VAL A 606 8.76 -8.11 9.64
N ASP A 607 8.29 -8.10 8.40
CA ASP A 607 9.08 -8.45 7.21
C ASP A 607 9.71 -7.22 6.54
N SER A 608 10.27 -6.28 7.30
CA SER A 608 10.90 -5.08 6.72
C SER A 608 11.90 -4.40 7.65
N MET A 609 12.94 -3.76 7.11
CA MET A 609 13.96 -3.10 7.93
C MET A 609 13.37 -2.00 8.83
N TYR A 610 12.32 -1.35 8.34
CA TYR A 610 11.70 -0.18 8.93
C TYR A 610 10.18 -0.35 9.11
N GLY A 611 9.74 -1.58 9.40
CA GLY A 611 8.33 -1.97 9.56
C GLY A 611 7.69 -1.54 10.88
N VAL A 612 8.49 -1.02 11.83
CA VAL A 612 7.99 -0.51 13.12
C VAL A 612 8.16 1.00 13.18
N ARG A 613 7.14 1.72 13.66
CA ARG A 613 7.24 3.13 14.07
C ARG A 613 6.65 3.31 15.44
N ALA A 614 7.17 4.28 16.20
CA ALA A 614 6.67 4.62 17.52
C ALA A 614 6.58 6.14 17.65
N TYR A 615 5.57 6.60 18.38
CA TYR A 615 5.37 8.00 18.71
C TYR A 615 4.82 8.12 20.13
N LEU A 616 5.41 9.03 20.92
CA LEU A 616 4.89 9.40 22.24
C LEU A 616 3.96 10.59 22.09
N ARG A 617 2.68 10.37 22.36
CA ARG A 617 1.65 11.42 22.33
C ARG A 617 1.78 12.36 23.51
N SER A 618 1.19 13.54 23.37
CA SER A 618 1.09 14.55 24.43
C SER A 618 0.42 14.03 25.71
N THR A 619 -0.39 12.98 25.62
CA THR A 619 -1.08 12.34 26.75
C THR A 619 -0.22 11.36 27.55
N GLY A 620 0.99 11.05 27.08
CA GLY A 620 1.83 9.97 27.62
C GLY A 620 1.54 8.59 27.01
N GLU A 621 0.63 8.49 26.03
CA GLU A 621 0.38 7.27 25.26
C GLU A 621 1.48 7.04 24.23
N TYR A 622 1.94 5.80 24.11
CA TYR A 622 2.74 5.37 22.97
C TYR A 622 1.84 4.79 21.89
N VAL A 623 1.97 5.30 20.66
CA VAL A 623 1.36 4.72 19.47
C VAL A 623 2.45 4.03 18.67
N ILE A 624 2.31 2.73 18.50
CA ILE A 624 3.26 1.89 17.78
C ILE A 624 2.56 1.33 16.57
N THR A 625 3.13 1.53 15.37
CA THR A 625 2.64 0.90 14.16
C THR A 625 3.56 -0.23 13.74
N LYS A 626 2.98 -1.31 13.21
CA LYS A 626 3.68 -2.48 12.65
C LYS A 626 3.08 -2.87 11.30
N ASP A 627 3.92 -3.27 10.34
CA ASP A 627 3.48 -3.81 9.06
C ASP A 627 2.68 -5.12 9.22
N ASN A 628 1.68 -5.31 8.35
CA ASN A 628 0.89 -6.53 8.26
C ASN A 628 0.54 -6.84 6.80
N TYR A 629 1.47 -7.49 6.11
CA TYR A 629 1.28 -7.89 4.72
C TYR A 629 0.27 -9.04 4.58
N ASN A 630 0.11 -9.90 5.59
CA ASN A 630 -0.86 -11.00 5.54
C ASN A 630 -2.30 -10.49 5.45
N GLY A 631 -2.62 -9.43 6.19
CA GLY A 631 -3.95 -8.80 6.20
C GLY A 631 -4.06 -7.56 5.31
N SER A 632 -3.02 -7.21 4.54
CA SER A 632 -2.97 -5.98 3.73
C SER A 632 -3.37 -4.74 4.54
N SER A 633 -2.82 -4.63 5.76
CA SER A 633 -3.18 -3.64 6.77
C SER A 633 -1.94 -3.09 7.50
N ILE A 634 -2.16 -2.27 8.52
CA ILE A 634 -1.15 -1.79 9.46
C ILE A 634 -1.67 -2.08 10.86
N VAL A 635 -0.92 -2.78 11.70
CA VAL A 635 -1.26 -2.96 13.12
C VAL A 635 -0.93 -1.68 13.86
N VAL A 636 -1.80 -1.29 14.80
CA VAL A 636 -1.62 -0.15 15.70
C VAL A 636 -1.75 -0.64 17.13
N TYR A 637 -0.66 -0.56 17.88
CA TYR A 637 -0.69 -0.72 19.33
C TYR A 637 -0.78 0.64 20.01
N ARG A 638 -1.59 0.72 21.05
CA ARG A 638 -1.65 1.88 21.95
C ARG A 638 -1.30 1.42 23.34
N TRP A 639 -0.20 1.92 23.89
CA TRP A 639 0.36 1.45 25.14
C TRP A 639 0.60 2.63 26.10
N HIS A 640 0.15 2.47 27.34
CA HIS A 640 0.44 3.40 28.44
C HIS A 640 1.23 2.64 29.53
N PRO A 641 2.53 2.96 29.72
CA PRO A 641 3.39 2.33 30.73
C PRO A 641 2.91 2.51 32.16
#